data_AF-A0A4S4KP16-F1
#
_entry.id   AF-A0A4S4KP16-F1
#
_cell.length_a   1.000
_cell.length_b   1.000
_cell.length_c   1.000
_cell.angle_alpha   90.00
_cell.angle_beta   90.00
_cell.angle_gamma   90.00
#
_symmetry.space_group_name_H-M   'P 1'
#
loop_
_entity.id
_entity.type
_entity.pdbx_description
1 polymer ?
#
loop_
_entity_poly.entity_id
_entity_poly.type
_entity_poly.pdbx_seq_one_letter_code
_entity_poly.pdbx_strand_id
1 'polypeptide(L)'
;MLVLYETSLGYCLFKVTDSAKVSNEDVWEEFETPEKANKFLKLKSLHKFTSTAIAVEEITSLQDGKLGKGLKQFLSDEIVGKGKGKESLLVADNKLGHSIHKKLGINVVSDSIEGLYRDMFRGIRSQLAVLLDGLDPKDLATMSLGLSHSLSRFKLKFSPDKVDTMVVQAVALLDDLDKEINIYAMRVKEWYGWHFPEMGKIIVDNLAYAKVIKTMGFRTNASTTDFSAILPEDLEATVKAAAEISMGTEISDSDIAHIHSLCDQVIAITAYRTQLAEYLRNRMNAIAPNLTALVGELVGARLISHAGSLLSLAKHPASTVQILGAEKALFRALKTKHDTPKYGLIYHASLIGQAPPKLKGKMARMVATKAALSIRVDALTDSDGKSEPMAPSIGIENRAKLEARLRALEEGGDAAGVRSARNGTKQARFQMTGDTSNYNTAADAVDLVSTQREPMETALKAVLDVKAEKKKAKEEKKAKKKVEEAKKSEDEDSEDENKMDVDGEESPKEKKRKRRESAVDGEEKKSKHEGETEAERKARKKAKKAEKAAAEAAAKHSSPVFAMYAPRPIIVVTGANSGVGFGICHRLLVQLSQKHPRDAQPQFKSLASKDIHLDDASAETYDGLTLIMACRNEKKALSARRKLLRLLDEHIEQERLRPGYDGHAEQFRENLEINFHHVDMASVRTIFAFGDELSQKYPYISHLICNAGAAFWKGVDKLLAIHAIATKGLSHAITLPPYKLQYTGVKSADGLGATWQNNVFGHYTMHRYLQPLFASYARQFSRPGRVIWMSSLEAQPWYDEDDWQLFKTDHSYEGSKYQIDLIASKLAKRSLEAKVSILAVPTSLLGFAHIRSSSSTLWDDSLPTMGMYPKGLQSAQMSKAAEEKGAFVPLKFSSVTDRRGRDLVNALPVLEWEEHEKESERLIDQCESLYQQFLKAETTGKSELDD
;
A
#
# COMPACT_ATOMS: atom_id res chain seq x y z
N MET A 1 -36.54 26.18 -46.62
CA MET A 1 -35.46 25.16 -46.49
C MET A 1 -35.42 24.68 -45.05
N LEU A 2 -35.22 23.38 -44.83
CA LEU A 2 -35.03 22.79 -43.50
C LEU A 2 -33.57 22.39 -43.32
N VAL A 3 -33.03 22.52 -42.10
CA VAL A 3 -31.66 22.11 -41.77
C VAL A 3 -31.71 21.08 -40.66
N LEU A 4 -31.14 19.90 -40.92
CA LEU A 4 -30.97 18.84 -39.90
C LEU A 4 -29.63 19.06 -39.19
N TYR A 5 -29.68 19.31 -37.88
CA TYR A 5 -28.50 19.43 -37.03
C TYR A 5 -28.47 18.33 -35.97
N GLU A 6 -27.32 17.72 -35.80
CA GLU A 6 -27.10 16.62 -34.86
C GLU A 6 -26.33 17.14 -33.64
N THR A 7 -26.84 16.86 -32.44
CA THR A 7 -26.22 17.27 -31.18
C THR A 7 -26.21 16.12 -30.18
N SER A 8 -25.42 16.25 -29.11
CA SER A 8 -25.37 15.29 -28.00
C SER A 8 -26.71 15.11 -27.31
N LEU A 9 -27.60 16.11 -27.38
CA LEU A 9 -28.96 16.09 -26.86
C LEU A 9 -29.92 15.28 -27.74
N GLY A 10 -29.71 15.23 -29.07
CA GLY A 10 -30.71 14.76 -30.00
C GLY A 10 -30.58 15.28 -31.44
N TYR A 11 -31.66 15.14 -32.21
CA TYR A 11 -31.77 15.67 -33.56
C TYR A 11 -32.60 16.96 -33.55
N CYS A 12 -32.02 18.04 -34.08
CA CYS A 12 -32.68 19.34 -34.21
C CYS A 12 -33.05 19.58 -35.67
N LEU A 13 -34.28 20.04 -35.90
CA LEU A 13 -34.73 20.49 -37.20
C LEU A 13 -34.98 21.99 -37.17
N PHE A 14 -34.16 22.75 -37.89
CA PHE A 14 -34.31 24.19 -38.01
C PHE A 14 -35.01 24.57 -39.30
N LYS A 15 -35.88 25.58 -39.25
CA LYS A 15 -36.52 26.19 -40.41
C LYS A 15 -35.88 27.55 -40.68
N VAL A 16 -35.35 27.72 -41.89
CA VAL A 16 -34.84 29.00 -42.36
C VAL A 16 -36.01 29.86 -42.81
N THR A 17 -36.11 31.09 -42.30
CA THR A 17 -37.21 32.03 -42.60
C THR A 17 -37.05 32.72 -43.95
N ASP A 18 -35.82 33.04 -44.36
CA ASP A 18 -35.52 33.70 -45.64
C ASP A 18 -34.55 32.85 -46.48
N SER A 19 -35.08 32.18 -47.51
CA SER A 19 -34.27 31.31 -48.39
C SER A 19 -33.41 32.09 -49.39
N ALA A 20 -33.63 33.39 -49.59
CA ALA A 20 -32.87 34.20 -50.54
C ALA A 20 -31.53 34.68 -49.97
N LYS A 21 -31.41 34.80 -48.65
CA LYS A 21 -30.15 35.15 -47.96
C LYS A 21 -29.16 33.98 -47.85
N VAL A 22 -29.64 32.75 -48.07
CA VAL A 22 -28.82 31.54 -48.00
C VAL A 22 -27.90 31.39 -49.21
N SER A 23 -28.04 32.22 -50.25
CA SER A 23 -27.18 32.24 -51.44
C SER A 23 -26.14 33.37 -51.45
N ASN A 24 -26.07 34.22 -50.41
CA ASN A 24 -25.06 35.28 -50.30
C ASN A 24 -23.81 34.78 -49.55
N GLU A 25 -22.61 35.26 -49.91
CA GLU A 25 -21.35 34.86 -49.25
C GLU A 25 -21.28 35.25 -47.74
N ASP A 26 -22.14 36.17 -47.28
CA ASP A 26 -22.11 36.75 -45.92
C ASP A 26 -23.05 36.09 -44.89
N VAL A 27 -23.41 34.80 -45.07
CA VAL A 27 -24.31 34.07 -44.13
C VAL A 27 -23.85 34.14 -42.67
N TRP A 28 -22.54 34.27 -42.42
CA TRP A 28 -21.94 34.33 -41.09
C TRP A 28 -22.33 35.58 -40.28
N GLU A 29 -22.62 36.71 -40.93
CA GLU A 29 -22.99 37.99 -40.28
C GLU A 29 -24.31 37.88 -39.50
N GLU A 30 -25.22 37.00 -39.95
CA GLU A 30 -26.51 36.75 -39.29
C GLU A 30 -26.35 35.93 -37.98
N PHE A 31 -25.15 35.38 -37.71
CA PHE A 31 -24.85 34.58 -36.51
C PHE A 31 -23.95 35.29 -35.48
N GLU A 32 -23.51 36.52 -35.74
CA GLU A 32 -22.69 37.29 -34.78
C GLU A 32 -23.45 37.57 -33.48
N THR A 33 -24.72 37.96 -33.58
CA THR A 33 -25.54 38.26 -32.41
C THR A 33 -26.62 37.19 -32.18
N PRO A 34 -26.89 36.82 -30.91
CA PRO A 34 -27.91 35.82 -30.56
C PRO A 34 -29.31 36.16 -31.09
N GLU A 35 -29.63 37.46 -31.16
CA GLU A 35 -30.94 37.98 -31.58
C GLU A 35 -31.15 37.91 -33.10
N LYS A 36 -30.09 38.13 -33.89
CA LYS A 36 -30.14 37.95 -35.35
C LYS A 36 -30.28 36.48 -35.70
N ALA A 37 -29.51 35.61 -35.03
CA ALA A 37 -29.54 34.17 -35.25
C ALA A 37 -30.94 33.57 -35.03
N ASN A 38 -31.64 33.99 -33.97
CA ASN A 38 -33.00 33.49 -33.65
C ASN A 38 -34.09 34.04 -34.60
N LYS A 39 -33.85 35.19 -35.25
CA LYS A 39 -34.72 35.71 -36.31
C LYS A 39 -34.51 34.97 -37.63
N PHE A 40 -33.27 34.60 -37.93
CA PHE A 40 -32.87 33.92 -39.16
C PHE A 40 -33.19 32.41 -39.16
N LEU A 41 -32.93 31.73 -38.03
CA LEU A 41 -33.18 30.31 -37.83
C LEU A 41 -34.10 30.08 -36.64
N LYS A 42 -35.24 29.45 -36.90
CA LYS A 42 -36.17 29.03 -35.84
C LYS A 42 -36.16 27.52 -35.70
N LEU A 43 -36.11 27.05 -34.46
CA LEU A 43 -36.28 25.63 -34.15
C LEU A 43 -37.71 25.20 -34.52
N LYS A 44 -37.85 24.24 -35.44
CA LYS A 44 -39.14 23.66 -35.84
C LYS A 44 -39.53 22.50 -34.93
N SER A 45 -38.59 21.60 -34.69
CA SER A 45 -38.78 20.43 -33.83
C SER A 45 -37.45 19.90 -33.30
N LEU A 46 -37.50 19.28 -32.12
CA LEU A 46 -36.36 18.68 -31.45
C LEU A 46 -36.72 17.26 -30.99
N HIS A 47 -35.98 16.27 -31.48
CA HIS A 47 -36.06 14.90 -30.98
C HIS A 47 -34.94 14.65 -29.97
N LYS A 48 -35.28 14.71 -28.68
CA LYS A 48 -34.34 14.47 -27.58
C LYS A 48 -34.09 12.97 -27.40
N PHE A 49 -32.84 12.58 -27.15
CA PHE A 49 -32.53 11.21 -26.75
C PHE A 49 -33.00 10.96 -25.33
N THR A 50 -33.72 9.86 -25.11
CA THR A 50 -34.25 9.49 -23.78
C THR A 50 -33.21 8.80 -22.89
N SER A 51 -32.19 8.17 -23.49
CA SER A 51 -31.13 7.45 -22.79
C SER A 51 -29.81 7.53 -23.55
N THR A 52 -28.70 7.50 -22.81
CA THR A 52 -27.33 7.47 -23.37
C THR A 52 -27.08 6.23 -24.22
N ALA A 53 -27.72 5.09 -23.92
CA ALA A 53 -27.59 3.87 -24.71
C ALA A 53 -28.14 4.05 -26.12
N ILE A 54 -29.35 4.62 -26.23
CA ILE A 54 -30.01 4.93 -27.51
C ILE A 54 -29.18 5.97 -28.28
N ALA A 55 -28.67 6.98 -27.59
CA ALA A 55 -27.81 7.99 -28.22
C ALA A 55 -26.54 7.37 -28.84
N VAL A 56 -25.89 6.41 -28.17
CA VAL A 56 -24.72 5.71 -28.71
C VAL A 56 -25.08 4.84 -29.93
N GLU A 57 -26.22 4.14 -29.90
CA GLU A 57 -26.68 3.31 -31.03
C GLU A 57 -27.01 4.16 -32.26
N GLU A 58 -27.73 5.26 -32.07
CA GLU A 58 -28.11 6.19 -33.12
C GLU A 58 -26.87 6.89 -33.70
N ILE A 59 -25.91 7.32 -32.88
CA ILE A 59 -24.65 7.92 -33.35
C ILE A 59 -23.74 6.91 -34.05
N THR A 60 -23.72 5.66 -33.61
CA THR A 60 -22.97 4.60 -34.31
C THR A 60 -23.58 4.34 -35.70
N SER A 61 -24.91 4.31 -35.79
CA SER A 61 -25.63 4.21 -37.06
C SER A 61 -25.34 5.41 -37.97
N LEU A 62 -25.25 6.60 -37.38
CA LEU A 62 -24.95 7.84 -38.08
C LEU A 62 -23.52 7.88 -38.64
N GLN A 63 -22.54 7.39 -37.87
CA GLN A 63 -21.15 7.28 -38.32
C GLN A 63 -21.00 6.33 -39.53
N ASP A 64 -21.84 5.30 -39.60
CA ASP A 64 -21.94 4.39 -40.75
C ASP A 64 -22.71 5.01 -41.94
N GLY A 65 -23.26 6.22 -41.80
CA GLY A 65 -24.14 6.86 -42.78
C GLY A 65 -25.49 6.18 -42.93
N LYS A 66 -25.90 5.37 -41.95
CA LYS A 66 -27.18 4.63 -41.94
C LYS A 66 -28.23 5.39 -41.13
N LEU A 67 -29.46 5.40 -41.63
CA LEU A 67 -30.62 5.88 -40.89
C LEU A 67 -30.92 4.97 -39.69
N GLY A 68 -30.73 5.49 -38.48
CA GLY A 68 -31.20 4.89 -37.23
C GLY A 68 -32.72 4.90 -37.12
N LYS A 69 -33.26 4.16 -36.14
CA LYS A 69 -34.72 4.01 -35.99
C LYS A 69 -35.35 5.32 -35.50
N GLY A 70 -34.69 5.99 -34.56
CA GLY A 70 -35.12 7.29 -34.04
C GLY A 70 -35.12 8.37 -35.12
N LEU A 71 -34.03 8.48 -35.89
CA LEU A 71 -33.95 9.46 -36.98
C LEU A 71 -34.99 9.21 -38.08
N LYS A 72 -35.24 7.95 -38.44
CA LYS A 72 -36.24 7.58 -39.46
C LYS A 72 -37.65 7.99 -39.03
N GLN A 73 -38.03 7.71 -37.78
CA GLN A 73 -39.34 8.07 -37.25
C GLN A 73 -39.50 9.60 -37.19
N PHE A 74 -38.49 10.30 -36.67
CA PHE A 74 -38.50 11.76 -36.56
C PHE A 74 -38.69 12.47 -37.92
N LEU A 75 -37.94 12.07 -38.95
CA LEU A 75 -38.06 12.68 -40.29
C LEU A 75 -39.39 12.34 -40.98
N SER A 76 -39.95 11.14 -40.72
CA SER A 76 -41.24 10.74 -41.29
C SER A 76 -42.39 11.57 -40.71
N ASP A 77 -42.40 11.76 -39.39
CA ASP A 77 -43.48 12.48 -38.69
C ASP A 77 -43.48 13.98 -39.02
N GLU A 78 -42.30 14.60 -39.12
CA GLU A 78 -42.18 16.06 -39.26
C GLU A 78 -42.12 16.57 -40.71
N ILE A 79 -41.59 15.78 -41.65
CA ILE A 79 -41.41 16.19 -43.04
C ILE A 79 -42.45 15.54 -43.95
N VAL A 80 -42.69 14.23 -43.81
CA VAL A 80 -43.64 13.49 -44.67
C VAL A 80 -45.07 13.64 -44.18
N GLY A 81 -45.30 13.62 -42.87
CA GLY A 81 -46.64 13.76 -42.27
C GLY A 81 -47.20 15.19 -42.25
N LYS A 82 -46.37 16.18 -41.89
CA LYS A 82 -46.80 17.60 -41.71
C LYS A 82 -46.43 18.52 -42.89
N GLY A 83 -45.49 18.14 -43.75
CA GLY A 83 -45.02 18.93 -44.88
C GLY A 83 -45.49 18.38 -46.22
N LYS A 84 -46.06 19.21 -47.10
CA LYS A 84 -46.47 18.83 -48.46
C LYS A 84 -45.27 18.62 -49.42
N GLY A 85 -44.26 17.83 -49.03
CA GLY A 85 -43.17 17.33 -49.91
C GLY A 85 -42.35 18.35 -50.72
N LYS A 86 -42.56 19.66 -50.52
CA LYS A 86 -41.94 20.75 -51.30
C LYS A 86 -40.77 21.45 -50.61
N GLU A 87 -40.47 21.09 -49.35
CA GLU A 87 -39.37 21.70 -48.60
C GLU A 87 -38.07 20.87 -48.81
N SER A 88 -36.98 21.53 -49.24
CA SER A 88 -35.65 20.92 -49.33
C SER A 88 -34.99 20.76 -47.94
N LEU A 89 -34.31 19.62 -47.72
CA LEU A 89 -33.59 19.32 -46.47
C LEU A 89 -32.08 19.45 -46.68
N LEU A 90 -31.42 20.26 -45.86
CA LEU A 90 -29.96 20.38 -45.79
C LEU A 90 -29.40 19.39 -44.76
N VAL A 91 -28.43 18.58 -45.19
CA VAL A 91 -27.72 17.59 -44.36
C VAL A 91 -26.21 17.76 -44.55
N ALA A 92 -25.44 17.70 -43.47
CA ALA A 92 -24.00 17.92 -43.50
C ALA A 92 -23.21 16.78 -44.19
N ASP A 93 -23.60 15.52 -43.97
CA ASP A 93 -22.94 14.36 -44.60
C ASP A 93 -23.69 13.90 -45.85
N ASN A 94 -22.97 13.82 -46.97
CA ASN A 94 -23.48 13.33 -48.25
C ASN A 94 -23.93 11.85 -48.20
N LYS A 95 -23.23 10.99 -47.43
CA LYS A 95 -23.62 9.57 -47.28
C LYS A 95 -24.96 9.43 -46.55
N LEU A 96 -25.13 10.21 -45.48
CA LEU A 96 -26.39 10.27 -44.75
C LEU A 96 -27.51 10.84 -45.63
N GLY A 97 -27.21 11.89 -46.40
CA GLY A 97 -28.14 12.49 -47.37
C GLY A 97 -28.64 11.50 -48.42
N HIS A 98 -27.74 10.70 -49.01
CA HIS A 98 -28.10 9.63 -49.93
C HIS A 98 -28.98 8.56 -49.27
N SER A 99 -28.65 8.14 -48.04
CA SER A 99 -29.46 7.21 -47.26
C SER A 99 -30.87 7.74 -46.99
N ILE A 100 -31.00 9.03 -46.68
CA ILE A 100 -32.28 9.71 -46.45
C ILE A 100 -33.10 9.79 -47.74
N HIS A 101 -32.50 10.26 -48.83
CA HIS A 101 -33.17 10.33 -50.13
C HIS A 101 -33.67 8.95 -50.57
N LYS A 102 -32.82 7.92 -50.47
CA LYS A 102 -33.15 6.54 -50.86
C LYS A 102 -34.28 5.92 -50.04
N LYS A 103 -34.35 6.19 -48.72
CA LYS A 103 -35.31 5.53 -47.82
C LYS A 103 -36.60 6.33 -47.59
N LEU A 104 -36.56 7.66 -47.69
CA LEU A 104 -37.68 8.54 -47.35
C LEU A 104 -38.18 9.38 -48.54
N GLY A 105 -37.48 9.39 -49.67
CA GLY A 105 -37.90 10.13 -50.87
C GLY A 105 -37.90 11.66 -50.72
N ILE A 106 -37.20 12.18 -49.71
CA ILE A 106 -37.07 13.62 -49.43
C ILE A 106 -36.00 14.20 -50.35
N ASN A 107 -36.25 15.37 -50.94
CA ASN A 107 -35.25 16.10 -51.71
C ASN A 107 -34.17 16.67 -50.76
N VAL A 108 -33.01 16.04 -50.73
CA VAL A 108 -31.87 16.40 -49.87
C VAL A 108 -30.86 17.21 -50.68
N VAL A 109 -30.52 18.39 -50.18
CA VAL A 109 -29.38 19.17 -50.67
C VAL A 109 -28.20 18.82 -49.78
N SER A 110 -27.17 18.21 -50.37
CA SER A 110 -25.95 17.79 -49.68
C SER A 110 -24.74 18.38 -50.40
N ASP A 111 -24.00 19.26 -49.72
CA ASP A 111 -22.62 19.76 -49.94
C ASP A 111 -22.07 19.99 -51.37
N SER A 112 -22.88 19.91 -52.42
CA SER A 112 -22.45 20.07 -53.81
C SER A 112 -22.40 21.53 -54.27
N ILE A 113 -22.62 22.49 -53.37
CA ILE A 113 -22.60 23.92 -53.67
C ILE A 113 -21.93 24.64 -52.49
N GLU A 114 -20.64 24.96 -52.67
CA GLU A 114 -19.87 26.07 -52.09
C GLU A 114 -19.91 26.30 -50.55
N GLY A 115 -18.85 26.89 -49.99
CA GLY A 115 -18.60 27.01 -48.54
C GLY A 115 -19.73 27.61 -47.68
N LEU A 116 -20.76 28.22 -48.28
CA LEU A 116 -21.93 28.82 -47.64
C LEU A 116 -22.66 27.87 -46.66
N TYR A 117 -22.94 26.63 -47.06
CA TYR A 117 -23.70 25.71 -46.19
C TYR A 117 -22.88 25.25 -44.98
N ARG A 118 -21.55 25.26 -45.07
CA ARG A 118 -20.66 24.96 -43.95
C ARG A 118 -20.68 26.07 -42.90
N ASP A 119 -20.76 27.32 -43.32
CA ASP A 119 -20.88 28.48 -42.43
C ASP A 119 -22.23 28.52 -41.72
N MET A 120 -23.29 28.03 -42.35
CA MET A 120 -24.59 27.76 -41.69
C MET A 120 -24.44 26.77 -40.52
N PHE A 121 -23.80 25.62 -40.74
CA PHE A 121 -23.56 24.63 -39.68
C PHE A 121 -22.63 25.16 -38.57
N ARG A 122 -21.66 26.01 -38.93
CA ARG A 122 -20.76 26.69 -37.98
C ARG A 122 -21.51 27.71 -37.12
N GLY A 123 -22.37 28.51 -37.73
CA GLY A 123 -23.22 29.49 -37.04
C GLY A 123 -24.24 28.85 -36.10
N ILE A 124 -24.84 27.72 -36.51
CA ILE A 124 -25.71 26.93 -35.63
C ILE A 124 -24.93 26.40 -34.42
N ARG A 125 -23.67 25.98 -34.60
CA ARG A 125 -22.82 25.47 -33.52
C ARG A 125 -22.40 26.56 -32.53
N SER A 126 -22.07 27.77 -33.00
CA SER A 126 -21.67 28.88 -32.13
C SER A 126 -22.84 29.37 -31.26
N GLN A 127 -24.06 29.38 -31.80
CA GLN A 127 -25.26 29.88 -31.11
C GLN A 127 -26.20 28.77 -30.61
N LEU A 128 -25.75 27.51 -30.55
CA LEU A 128 -26.60 26.35 -30.27
C LEU A 128 -27.36 26.44 -28.94
N ALA A 129 -26.71 26.96 -27.89
CA ALA A 129 -27.31 27.11 -26.56
C ALA A 129 -28.51 28.07 -26.59
N VAL A 130 -28.41 29.16 -27.36
CA VAL A 130 -29.46 30.16 -27.52
C VAL A 130 -30.59 29.63 -28.41
N LEU A 131 -30.25 28.89 -29.48
CA LEU A 131 -31.22 28.32 -30.43
C LEU A 131 -32.08 27.19 -29.84
N LEU A 132 -31.68 26.62 -28.70
CA LEU A 132 -32.39 25.55 -28.00
C LEU A 132 -33.07 26.04 -26.71
N ASP A 133 -33.80 27.16 -26.81
CA ASP A 133 -34.58 27.78 -25.73
C ASP A 133 -33.75 28.17 -24.48
N GLY A 134 -32.49 28.54 -24.66
CA GLY A 134 -31.65 29.05 -23.57
C GLY A 134 -31.10 27.98 -22.63
N LEU A 135 -30.87 26.76 -23.13
CA LEU A 135 -30.14 25.73 -22.39
C LEU A 135 -28.75 26.23 -21.97
N ASP A 136 -28.36 25.94 -20.73
CA ASP A 136 -27.05 26.31 -20.22
C ASP A 136 -25.93 25.61 -21.02
N PRO A 137 -24.90 26.34 -21.50
CA PRO A 137 -23.79 25.75 -22.25
C PRO A 137 -23.05 24.64 -21.49
N LYS A 138 -23.06 24.70 -20.15
CA LYS A 138 -22.46 23.70 -19.26
C LYS A 138 -23.18 22.36 -19.32
N ASP A 139 -24.50 22.36 -19.48
CA ASP A 139 -25.30 21.13 -19.54
C ASP A 139 -25.06 20.41 -20.87
N LEU A 140 -25.01 21.16 -21.98
CA LEU A 140 -24.64 20.62 -23.30
C LEU A 140 -23.24 20.00 -23.31
N ALA A 141 -22.27 20.65 -22.65
CA ALA A 141 -20.91 20.13 -22.49
C ALA A 141 -20.90 18.81 -21.68
N THR A 142 -21.68 18.74 -20.62
CA THR A 142 -21.81 17.55 -19.76
C THR A 142 -22.44 16.38 -20.52
N MET A 143 -23.49 16.63 -21.30
CA MET A 143 -24.12 15.62 -22.16
C MET A 143 -23.17 15.14 -23.26
N SER A 144 -22.43 16.05 -23.89
CA SER A 144 -21.40 15.73 -24.89
C SER A 144 -20.29 14.85 -24.29
N LEU A 145 -19.83 15.17 -23.08
CA LEU A 145 -18.83 14.38 -22.35
C LEU A 145 -19.36 12.97 -22.02
N GLY A 146 -20.58 12.87 -21.48
CA GLY A 146 -21.19 11.59 -21.12
C GLY A 146 -21.38 10.66 -22.33
N LEU A 147 -21.83 11.23 -23.45
CA LEU A 147 -21.95 10.52 -24.72
C LEU A 147 -20.58 10.12 -25.29
N SER A 148 -19.58 11.02 -25.25
CA SER A 148 -18.22 10.75 -25.71
C SER A 148 -17.55 9.62 -24.92
N HIS A 149 -17.73 9.60 -23.60
CA HIS A 149 -17.27 8.49 -22.75
C HIS A 149 -17.98 7.18 -23.09
N SER A 150 -19.29 7.22 -23.32
CA SER A 150 -20.08 6.03 -23.64
C SER A 150 -19.74 5.47 -25.02
N LEU A 151 -19.59 6.34 -26.02
CA LEU A 151 -19.14 5.97 -27.37
C LEU A 151 -17.70 5.46 -27.37
N SER A 152 -16.81 6.10 -26.60
CA SER A 152 -15.43 5.60 -26.43
C SER A 152 -15.43 4.23 -25.77
N ARG A 153 -16.23 4.00 -24.72
CA ARG A 153 -16.37 2.66 -24.11
C ARG A 153 -16.98 1.65 -25.06
N PHE A 154 -17.91 2.07 -25.93
CA PHE A 154 -18.53 1.22 -26.93
C PHE A 154 -17.54 0.83 -28.04
N LYS A 155 -16.76 1.77 -28.55
CA LYS A 155 -15.73 1.51 -29.57
C LYS A 155 -14.52 0.78 -29.01
N LEU A 156 -14.11 1.14 -27.80
CA LEU A 156 -13.09 0.44 -27.03
C LEU A 156 -13.68 -0.78 -26.30
N LYS A 157 -14.89 -1.25 -26.68
CA LYS A 157 -15.52 -2.43 -26.07
C LYS A 157 -14.48 -3.53 -26.06
N PHE A 158 -14.18 -4.00 -24.85
CA PHE A 158 -13.12 -4.95 -24.55
C PHE A 158 -11.71 -4.45 -24.89
N SER A 159 -11.15 -3.57 -24.04
CA SER A 159 -9.72 -3.75 -23.75
C SER A 159 -9.62 -5.06 -22.94
N PRO A 160 -9.06 -6.15 -23.51
CA PRO A 160 -8.87 -7.40 -22.78
C PRO A 160 -7.98 -7.20 -21.54
N ASP A 161 -7.21 -6.11 -21.50
CA ASP A 161 -6.29 -5.73 -20.41
C ASP A 161 -6.98 -5.35 -19.10
N LYS A 162 -8.31 -5.19 -19.06
CA LYS A 162 -9.05 -4.95 -17.81
C LYS A 162 -9.81 -6.16 -17.31
N VAL A 163 -10.02 -7.17 -18.15
CA VAL A 163 -10.75 -8.39 -17.79
C VAL A 163 -9.85 -9.36 -17.03
N ASP A 164 -8.57 -9.41 -17.38
CA ASP A 164 -7.53 -10.18 -16.69
C ASP A 164 -7.24 -9.68 -15.27
N THR A 165 -7.49 -8.39 -14.99
CA THR A 165 -7.39 -7.83 -13.62
C THR A 165 -8.30 -8.57 -12.64
N MET A 166 -9.50 -9.01 -13.08
CA MET A 166 -10.41 -9.78 -12.22
C MET A 166 -9.85 -11.16 -11.87
N VAL A 167 -9.09 -11.78 -12.79
CA VAL A 167 -8.41 -13.06 -12.54
C VAL A 167 -7.32 -12.89 -11.50
N VAL A 168 -6.53 -11.81 -11.60
CA VAL A 168 -5.49 -11.47 -10.61
C VAL A 168 -6.08 -11.29 -9.21
N GLN A 169 -7.20 -10.58 -9.09
CA GLN A 169 -7.86 -10.41 -7.80
C GLN A 169 -8.48 -11.72 -7.28
N ALA A 170 -9.11 -12.50 -8.16
CA ALA A 170 -9.75 -13.76 -7.76
C ALA A 170 -8.74 -14.81 -7.27
N VAL A 171 -7.56 -14.92 -7.90
CA VAL A 171 -6.53 -15.88 -7.45
C VAL A 171 -5.86 -15.42 -6.15
N ALA A 172 -5.61 -14.12 -5.97
CA ALA A 172 -5.11 -13.58 -4.71
C ALA A 172 -6.09 -13.84 -3.56
N LEU A 173 -7.39 -13.59 -3.79
CA LEU A 173 -8.43 -13.90 -2.81
C LEU A 173 -8.50 -15.41 -2.51
N LEU A 174 -8.36 -16.27 -3.51
CA LEU A 174 -8.35 -17.72 -3.30
C LEU A 174 -7.17 -18.17 -2.41
N ASP A 175 -5.97 -17.63 -2.65
CA ASP A 175 -4.79 -17.91 -1.84
C ASP A 175 -4.93 -17.37 -0.39
N ASP A 176 -5.63 -16.26 -0.20
CA ASP A 176 -5.92 -15.71 1.13
C ASP A 176 -7.01 -16.53 1.86
N LEU A 177 -8.08 -16.92 1.17
CA LEU A 177 -9.11 -17.80 1.72
C LEU A 177 -8.51 -19.14 2.18
N ASP A 178 -7.60 -19.73 1.43
CA ASP A 178 -6.96 -21.01 1.83
C ASP A 178 -6.16 -20.86 3.14
N LYS A 179 -5.52 -19.71 3.38
CA LYS A 179 -4.83 -19.42 4.66
C LYS A 179 -5.82 -19.23 5.81
N GLU A 180 -6.85 -18.40 5.59
CA GLU A 180 -7.86 -18.10 6.62
C GLU A 180 -8.66 -19.35 7.00
N ILE A 181 -9.08 -20.17 6.02
CA ILE A 181 -9.74 -21.46 6.27
C ILE A 181 -8.86 -22.33 7.18
N ASN A 182 -7.55 -22.39 6.93
CA ASN A 182 -6.66 -23.19 7.76
C ASN A 182 -6.51 -22.62 9.17
N ILE A 183 -6.37 -21.30 9.32
CA ILE A 183 -6.27 -20.64 10.63
C ILE A 183 -7.56 -20.86 11.44
N TYR A 184 -8.73 -20.63 10.84
CA TYR A 184 -10.01 -20.84 11.50
C TYR A 184 -10.26 -22.32 11.81
N ALA A 185 -9.89 -23.24 10.92
CA ALA A 185 -10.01 -24.67 11.18
C ALA A 185 -9.12 -25.13 12.33
N MET A 186 -7.88 -24.65 12.41
CA MET A 186 -7.00 -24.94 13.54
C MET A 186 -7.57 -24.36 14.84
N ARG A 187 -8.16 -23.16 14.79
CA ARG A 187 -8.85 -22.56 15.94
C ARG A 187 -10.05 -23.38 16.41
N VAL A 188 -10.88 -23.88 15.48
CA VAL A 188 -12.01 -24.79 15.81
C VAL A 188 -11.50 -26.08 16.44
N LYS A 189 -10.39 -26.64 15.95
CA LYS A 189 -9.75 -27.84 16.51
C LYS A 189 -9.25 -27.63 17.94
N GLU A 190 -8.58 -26.51 18.20
CA GLU A 190 -8.11 -26.16 19.54
C GLU A 190 -9.28 -25.88 20.50
N TRP A 191 -10.30 -25.16 20.05
CA TRP A 191 -11.44 -24.76 20.88
C TRP A 191 -12.31 -25.96 21.27
N TYR A 192 -12.72 -26.77 20.29
CA TYR A 192 -13.49 -27.99 20.57
C TYR A 192 -12.63 -29.10 21.19
N GLY A 193 -11.30 -29.04 21.01
CA GLY A 193 -10.35 -29.97 21.61
C GLY A 193 -10.35 -29.97 23.14
N TRP A 194 -10.86 -28.92 23.80
CA TRP A 194 -11.12 -28.93 25.24
C TRP A 194 -12.21 -29.93 25.63
N HIS A 195 -13.23 -30.07 24.78
CA HIS A 195 -14.36 -30.99 25.00
C HIS A 195 -14.08 -32.40 24.47
N PHE A 196 -13.44 -32.51 23.31
CA PHE A 196 -13.13 -33.79 22.67
C PHE A 196 -11.76 -33.78 21.95
N PRO A 197 -10.65 -33.93 22.71
CA PRO A 197 -9.29 -33.80 22.16
C PRO A 197 -8.89 -34.93 21.20
N GLU A 198 -9.44 -36.12 21.36
CA GLU A 198 -9.10 -37.30 20.56
C GLU A 198 -9.60 -37.16 19.10
N MET A 199 -10.70 -36.44 18.89
CA MET A 199 -11.29 -36.23 17.56
C MET A 199 -10.33 -35.51 16.60
N GLY A 200 -9.52 -34.57 17.11
CA GLY A 200 -8.55 -33.82 16.31
C GLY A 200 -7.44 -34.70 15.72
N LYS A 201 -7.18 -35.88 16.31
CA LYS A 201 -6.21 -36.87 15.81
C LYS A 201 -6.85 -37.86 14.84
N ILE A 202 -8.12 -38.18 15.03
CA ILE A 202 -8.87 -39.13 14.19
C ILE A 202 -9.25 -38.46 12.86
N ILE A 203 -9.84 -37.26 12.92
CA ILE A 203 -10.33 -36.54 11.73
C ILE A 203 -9.30 -35.50 11.31
N VAL A 204 -8.54 -35.84 10.27
CA VAL A 204 -7.51 -34.96 9.73
C VAL A 204 -8.10 -33.88 8.83
N ASP A 205 -9.22 -34.14 8.15
CA ASP A 205 -9.90 -33.15 7.29
C ASP A 205 -10.60 -32.07 8.12
N ASN A 206 -10.36 -30.81 7.74
CA ASN A 206 -10.85 -29.64 8.47
C ASN A 206 -12.34 -29.39 8.25
N LEU A 207 -12.83 -29.63 7.02
CA LEU A 207 -14.24 -29.44 6.69
C LEU A 207 -15.10 -30.55 7.31
N ALA A 208 -14.67 -31.81 7.24
CA ALA A 208 -15.32 -32.90 7.95
C ALA A 208 -15.37 -32.65 9.46
N TYR A 209 -14.27 -32.15 10.06
CA TYR A 209 -14.21 -31.84 11.49
C TYR A 209 -15.27 -30.80 11.92
N ALA A 210 -15.40 -29.70 11.18
CA ALA A 210 -16.41 -28.67 11.47
C ALA A 210 -17.85 -29.18 11.30
N LYS A 211 -18.09 -30.02 10.27
CA LYS A 211 -19.42 -30.63 10.04
C LYS A 211 -19.81 -31.62 11.14
N VAL A 212 -18.87 -32.43 11.63
CA VAL A 212 -19.11 -33.39 12.72
C VAL A 212 -19.41 -32.68 14.03
N ILE A 213 -18.70 -31.59 14.34
CA ILE A 213 -19.03 -30.75 15.50
C ILE A 213 -20.45 -30.23 15.37
N LYS A 214 -20.84 -29.74 14.19
CA LYS A 214 -22.18 -29.21 13.95
C LYS A 214 -23.29 -30.25 14.11
N THR A 215 -23.08 -31.49 13.68
CA THR A 215 -24.09 -32.56 13.82
C THR A 215 -24.13 -33.16 15.22
N MET A 216 -22.98 -33.35 15.86
CA MET A 216 -22.88 -33.98 17.19
C MET A 216 -23.23 -33.03 18.33
N GLY A 217 -22.72 -31.79 18.27
CA GLY A 217 -22.71 -30.89 19.43
C GLY A 217 -21.91 -31.51 20.57
N PHE A 218 -22.60 -32.00 21.60
CA PHE A 218 -21.99 -32.62 22.77
C PHE A 218 -21.56 -34.08 22.52
N ARG A 219 -20.49 -34.50 23.20
CA ARG A 219 -20.01 -35.90 23.19
C ARG A 219 -21.07 -36.93 23.62
N THR A 220 -22.02 -36.55 24.47
CA THR A 220 -23.12 -37.42 24.92
C THR A 220 -24.07 -37.81 23.78
N ASN A 221 -24.19 -36.96 22.77
CA ASN A 221 -25.00 -37.20 21.59
C ASN A 221 -24.25 -38.01 20.52
N ALA A 222 -22.98 -38.33 20.73
CA ALA A 222 -22.19 -39.07 19.75
C ALA A 222 -22.77 -40.47 19.45
N SER A 223 -23.38 -41.13 20.43
CA SER A 223 -23.96 -42.47 20.26
C SER A 223 -25.30 -42.45 19.50
N THR A 224 -26.08 -41.38 19.62
CA THR A 224 -27.41 -41.24 19.03
C THR A 224 -27.39 -40.65 17.61
N THR A 225 -26.33 -39.91 17.26
CA THR A 225 -26.23 -39.21 15.98
C THR A 225 -25.59 -40.10 14.90
N ASP A 226 -26.08 -40.01 13.68
CA ASP A 226 -25.52 -40.69 12.49
C ASP A 226 -24.54 -39.74 11.75
N PHE A 227 -23.35 -40.24 11.42
CA PHE A 227 -22.30 -39.50 10.70
C PHE A 227 -22.05 -39.98 9.27
N SER A 228 -22.86 -40.92 8.76
CA SER A 228 -22.73 -41.55 7.44
C SER A 228 -22.63 -40.57 6.27
N ALA A 229 -23.24 -39.39 6.36
CA ALA A 229 -23.21 -38.35 5.32
C ALA A 229 -21.90 -37.53 5.28
N ILE A 230 -21.05 -37.62 6.31
CA ILE A 230 -19.86 -36.78 6.48
C ILE A 230 -18.58 -37.61 6.53
N LEU A 231 -18.62 -38.77 7.17
CA LEU A 231 -17.46 -39.64 7.39
C LEU A 231 -17.71 -41.06 6.86
N PRO A 232 -16.65 -41.78 6.43
CA PRO A 232 -16.69 -43.22 6.22
C PRO A 232 -16.98 -43.99 7.52
N GLU A 233 -17.61 -45.16 7.39
CA GLU A 233 -18.07 -46.01 8.51
C GLU A 233 -16.93 -46.40 9.48
N ASP A 234 -15.73 -46.68 8.95
CA ASP A 234 -14.53 -47.00 9.74
C ASP A 234 -14.14 -45.86 10.69
N LEU A 235 -14.18 -44.60 10.21
CA LEU A 235 -13.84 -43.44 11.03
C LEU A 235 -14.96 -43.13 12.02
N GLU A 236 -16.22 -43.29 11.61
CA GLU A 236 -17.37 -43.09 12.49
C GLU A 236 -17.33 -43.99 13.73
N ALA A 237 -17.06 -45.29 13.56
CA ALA A 237 -16.95 -46.22 14.67
C ALA A 237 -15.84 -45.82 15.66
N THR A 238 -14.69 -45.37 15.14
CA THR A 238 -13.57 -44.90 15.99
C THR A 238 -13.88 -43.60 16.72
N VAL A 239 -14.63 -42.68 16.12
CA VAL A 239 -15.07 -41.43 16.76
C VAL A 239 -16.08 -41.73 17.88
N LYS A 240 -17.04 -42.64 17.65
CA LYS A 240 -18.02 -43.06 18.67
C LYS A 240 -17.34 -43.75 19.86
N ALA A 241 -16.42 -44.69 19.60
CA ALA A 241 -15.65 -45.34 20.65
C ALA A 241 -14.76 -44.35 21.43
N ALA A 242 -14.16 -43.37 20.75
CA ALA A 242 -13.36 -42.33 21.40
C ALA A 242 -14.22 -41.35 22.22
N ALA A 243 -15.48 -41.09 21.83
CA ALA A 243 -16.38 -40.21 22.57
C ALA A 243 -16.77 -40.80 23.94
N GLU A 244 -16.94 -42.12 24.04
CA GLU A 244 -17.21 -42.81 25.31
C GLU A 244 -16.01 -42.75 26.28
N ILE A 245 -14.79 -42.90 25.76
CA ILE A 245 -13.56 -43.01 26.56
C ILE A 245 -12.84 -41.65 26.72
N SER A 246 -13.34 -40.59 26.06
CA SER A 246 -12.67 -39.28 25.97
C SER A 246 -12.38 -38.65 27.33
N MET A 247 -11.19 -38.06 27.44
CA MET A 247 -10.72 -37.33 28.63
C MET A 247 -11.10 -35.84 28.64
N GLY A 248 -11.84 -35.37 27.62
CA GLY A 248 -12.23 -33.96 27.50
C GLY A 248 -13.26 -33.52 28.54
N THR A 249 -13.26 -32.22 28.86
CA THR A 249 -14.13 -31.62 29.89
C THR A 249 -15.52 -31.32 29.34
N GLU A 250 -16.55 -31.36 30.18
CA GLU A 250 -17.88 -30.86 29.79
C GLU A 250 -17.87 -29.34 29.60
N ILE A 251 -18.60 -28.87 28.58
CA ILE A 251 -18.69 -27.45 28.21
C ILE A 251 -20.13 -26.97 28.38
N SER A 252 -20.33 -25.65 28.49
CA SER A 252 -21.66 -25.07 28.63
C SER A 252 -22.41 -24.98 27.29
N ASP A 253 -23.74 -24.90 27.34
CA ASP A 253 -24.58 -24.66 26.15
C ASP A 253 -24.27 -23.31 25.46
N SER A 254 -23.84 -22.29 26.22
CA SER A 254 -23.42 -21.02 25.63
C SER A 254 -22.12 -21.17 24.84
N ASP A 255 -21.16 -21.95 25.34
CA ASP A 255 -19.88 -22.15 24.66
C ASP A 255 -20.06 -22.97 23.39
N ILE A 256 -20.92 -23.99 23.42
CA ILE A 256 -21.18 -24.82 22.25
C ILE A 256 -21.88 -24.03 21.13
N ALA A 257 -22.77 -23.10 21.47
CA ALA A 257 -23.40 -22.20 20.50
C ALA A 257 -22.36 -21.32 19.77
N HIS A 258 -21.36 -20.82 20.49
CA HIS A 258 -20.27 -20.06 19.88
C HIS A 258 -19.36 -20.93 19.00
N ILE A 259 -19.06 -22.15 19.42
CA ILE A 259 -18.30 -23.11 18.61
C ILE A 259 -19.06 -23.48 17.32
N HIS A 260 -20.37 -23.68 17.41
CA HIS A 260 -21.23 -23.93 16.24
C HIS A 260 -21.23 -22.74 15.26
N SER A 261 -21.32 -21.51 15.76
CA SER A 261 -21.23 -20.31 14.93
C SER A 261 -19.90 -20.22 14.17
N LEU A 262 -18.79 -20.56 14.83
CA LEU A 262 -17.48 -20.61 14.16
C LEU A 262 -17.41 -21.76 13.12
N CYS A 263 -17.99 -22.93 13.41
CA CYS A 263 -18.08 -24.03 12.45
C CYS A 263 -18.89 -23.63 11.21
N ASP A 264 -20.00 -22.89 11.39
CA ASP A 264 -20.81 -22.37 10.30
C ASP A 264 -20.05 -21.39 9.41
N GLN A 265 -19.24 -20.52 10.02
CA GLN A 265 -18.35 -19.64 9.27
C GLN A 265 -17.32 -20.43 8.46
N VAL A 266 -16.66 -21.44 9.05
CA VAL A 266 -15.68 -22.28 8.33
C VAL A 266 -16.34 -23.02 7.15
N ILE A 267 -17.53 -23.58 7.35
CA ILE A 267 -18.28 -24.28 6.28
C ILE A 267 -18.68 -23.28 5.17
N ALA A 268 -19.20 -22.11 5.54
CA ALA A 268 -19.61 -21.08 4.58
C ALA A 268 -18.43 -20.56 3.75
N ILE A 269 -17.29 -20.27 4.40
CA ILE A 269 -16.07 -19.82 3.73
C ILE A 269 -15.53 -20.91 2.79
N THR A 270 -15.56 -22.18 3.20
CA THR A 270 -15.09 -23.28 2.34
C THR A 270 -16.02 -23.50 1.14
N ALA A 271 -17.33 -23.33 1.32
CA ALA A 271 -18.29 -23.35 0.21
C ALA A 271 -18.04 -22.20 -0.77
N TYR A 272 -17.83 -20.98 -0.26
CA TYR A 272 -17.49 -19.81 -1.07
C TYR A 272 -16.17 -20.00 -1.83
N ARG A 273 -15.15 -20.59 -1.20
CA ARG A 273 -13.87 -20.93 -1.83
C ARG A 273 -14.07 -21.88 -3.03
N THR A 274 -14.99 -22.83 -2.92
CA THR A 274 -15.33 -23.75 -4.02
C THR A 274 -16.03 -23.02 -5.17
N GLN A 275 -16.98 -22.14 -4.85
CA GLN A 275 -17.66 -21.29 -5.84
C GLN A 275 -16.68 -20.34 -6.56
N LEU A 276 -15.74 -19.74 -5.81
CA LEU A 276 -14.72 -18.86 -6.36
C LEU A 276 -13.76 -19.60 -7.30
N ALA A 277 -13.40 -20.85 -6.96
CA ALA A 277 -12.58 -21.69 -7.83
C ALA A 277 -13.30 -22.02 -9.16
N GLU A 278 -14.60 -22.30 -9.11
CA GLU A 278 -15.40 -22.53 -10.32
C GLU A 278 -15.58 -21.24 -11.16
N TYR A 279 -15.79 -20.11 -10.51
CA TYR A 279 -15.78 -18.80 -11.16
C TYR A 279 -14.45 -18.53 -11.87
N LEU A 280 -13.32 -18.78 -11.19
CA LEU A 280 -11.98 -18.62 -11.75
C LEU A 280 -11.76 -19.55 -12.96
N ARG A 281 -12.23 -20.80 -12.90
CA ARG A 281 -12.18 -21.76 -14.02
C ARG A 281 -12.93 -21.24 -15.24
N ASN A 282 -14.17 -20.79 -15.06
CA ASN A 282 -14.97 -20.25 -16.16
C ASN A 282 -14.36 -18.98 -16.76
N ARG A 283 -13.77 -18.12 -15.93
CA ARG A 283 -13.10 -16.90 -16.41
C ARG A 283 -11.78 -17.18 -17.10
N MET A 284 -10.99 -18.11 -16.60
CA MET A 284 -9.73 -18.48 -17.24
C MET A 284 -9.97 -19.09 -18.63
N ASN A 285 -10.97 -19.97 -18.77
CA ASN A 285 -11.37 -20.53 -20.06
C ASN A 285 -11.81 -19.46 -21.07
N ALA A 286 -12.43 -18.36 -20.61
CA ALA A 286 -12.83 -17.26 -21.47
C ALA A 286 -11.68 -16.31 -21.85
N ILE A 287 -10.64 -16.20 -21.01
CA ILE A 287 -9.55 -15.24 -21.16
C ILE A 287 -8.34 -15.86 -21.86
N ALA A 288 -7.93 -17.06 -21.43
CA ALA A 288 -6.75 -17.77 -21.91
C ALA A 288 -7.02 -19.29 -22.05
N PRO A 289 -7.82 -19.70 -23.06
CA PRO A 289 -8.18 -21.10 -23.27
C PRO A 289 -6.98 -22.00 -23.62
N ASN A 290 -6.00 -21.52 -24.40
CA ASN A 290 -4.85 -22.34 -24.78
C ASN A 290 -3.88 -22.56 -23.61
N LEU A 291 -3.64 -21.52 -22.81
CA LEU A 291 -2.85 -21.66 -21.58
C LEU A 291 -3.50 -22.64 -20.61
N THR A 292 -4.83 -22.55 -20.44
CA THR A 292 -5.59 -23.43 -19.55
C THR A 292 -5.46 -24.89 -19.95
N ALA A 293 -5.61 -25.20 -21.25
CA ALA A 293 -5.45 -26.56 -21.76
C ALA A 293 -4.04 -27.14 -21.47
N LEU A 294 -3.00 -26.29 -21.48
CA LEU A 294 -1.62 -26.73 -21.23
C LEU A 294 -1.27 -26.92 -19.75
N VAL A 295 -1.43 -25.87 -18.93
CA VAL A 295 -0.92 -25.87 -17.55
C VAL A 295 -2.01 -26.03 -16.49
N GLY A 296 -3.28 -25.89 -16.86
CA GLY A 296 -4.43 -25.87 -15.94
C GLY A 296 -4.82 -24.46 -15.48
N GLU A 297 -6.04 -24.31 -14.99
CA GLU A 297 -6.65 -23.02 -14.67
C GLU A 297 -5.91 -22.28 -13.55
N LEU A 298 -5.59 -23.00 -12.47
CA LEU A 298 -5.03 -22.42 -11.25
C LEU A 298 -3.56 -22.01 -11.43
N VAL A 299 -2.77 -22.83 -12.14
CA VAL A 299 -1.39 -22.49 -12.50
C VAL A 299 -1.38 -21.33 -13.50
N GLY A 300 -2.27 -21.35 -14.50
CA GLY A 300 -2.44 -20.23 -15.45
C GLY A 300 -2.78 -18.92 -14.76
N ALA A 301 -3.71 -18.94 -13.79
CA ALA A 301 -4.09 -17.77 -13.00
C ALA A 301 -2.92 -17.21 -12.20
N ARG A 302 -2.14 -18.07 -11.54
CA ARG A 302 -0.95 -17.64 -10.79
C ARG A 302 0.13 -17.04 -11.69
N LEU A 303 0.34 -17.58 -12.90
CA LEU A 303 1.27 -17.00 -13.88
C LEU A 303 0.84 -15.59 -14.31
N ILE A 304 -0.45 -15.39 -14.59
CA ILE A 304 -1.01 -14.08 -14.95
C ILE A 304 -0.89 -13.11 -13.77
N SER A 305 -1.22 -13.55 -12.55
CA SER A 305 -1.12 -12.74 -11.33
C SER A 305 0.32 -12.29 -11.05
N HIS A 306 1.30 -13.19 -11.22
CA HIS A 306 2.70 -12.85 -11.00
C HIS A 306 3.25 -11.87 -12.06
N ALA A 307 2.77 -11.96 -13.31
CA ALA A 307 3.14 -11.03 -14.37
C ALA A 307 2.35 -9.69 -14.33
N GLY A 308 1.26 -9.64 -13.57
CA GLY A 308 0.36 -8.49 -13.41
C GLY A 308 -0.75 -8.39 -14.46
N SER A 309 -0.50 -8.79 -15.71
CA SER A 309 -1.50 -8.85 -16.79
C SER A 309 -1.14 -9.94 -17.81
N LEU A 310 -2.13 -10.38 -18.58
CA LEU A 310 -1.92 -11.39 -19.63
C LEU A 310 -1.01 -10.86 -20.74
N LEU A 311 -1.16 -9.59 -21.11
CA LEU A 311 -0.32 -8.94 -22.12
C LEU A 311 1.14 -8.77 -21.64
N SER A 312 1.32 -8.48 -20.34
CA SER A 312 2.65 -8.47 -19.73
C SER A 312 3.27 -9.86 -19.79
N LEU A 313 2.52 -10.90 -19.41
CA LEU A 313 2.97 -12.28 -19.46
C LEU A 313 3.37 -12.72 -20.87
N ALA A 314 2.63 -12.30 -21.91
CA ALA A 314 2.94 -12.61 -23.31
C ALA A 314 4.31 -12.06 -23.78
N LYS A 315 4.74 -10.93 -23.20
CA LYS A 315 6.05 -10.32 -23.48
C LYS A 315 7.21 -11.06 -22.83
N HIS A 316 6.96 -11.88 -21.80
CA HIS A 316 8.01 -12.65 -21.15
C HIS A 316 8.54 -13.74 -22.09
N PRO A 317 9.86 -14.00 -22.12
CA PRO A 317 10.40 -15.13 -22.85
C PRO A 317 10.10 -16.44 -22.10
N ALA A 318 10.13 -17.56 -22.83
CA ALA A 318 9.84 -18.88 -22.28
C ALA A 318 10.72 -19.25 -21.08
N SER A 319 11.99 -18.84 -21.08
CA SER A 319 12.91 -19.05 -19.95
C SER A 319 12.46 -18.35 -18.68
N THR A 320 11.87 -17.15 -18.79
CA THR A 320 11.32 -16.44 -17.62
C THR A 320 10.04 -17.10 -17.14
N VAL A 321 9.14 -17.52 -18.05
CA VAL A 321 7.93 -18.29 -17.70
C VAL A 321 8.30 -19.60 -16.97
N GLN A 322 9.43 -20.22 -17.32
CA GLN A 322 9.91 -21.45 -16.68
C GLN A 322 10.23 -21.28 -15.18
N ILE A 323 10.82 -20.15 -14.80
CA ILE A 323 11.35 -19.88 -13.46
C ILE A 323 10.54 -18.83 -12.69
N LEU A 324 9.39 -18.42 -13.25
CA LEU A 324 8.51 -17.42 -12.65
C LEU A 324 8.00 -17.89 -11.28
N GLY A 325 8.09 -17.05 -10.26
CA GLY A 325 7.82 -17.34 -8.85
C GLY A 325 8.99 -17.93 -8.05
N ALA A 326 10.12 -18.25 -8.69
CA ALA A 326 11.36 -18.69 -8.03
C ALA A 326 12.47 -17.61 -8.06
N GLU A 327 12.10 -16.34 -8.25
CA GLU A 327 13.04 -15.22 -8.45
C GLU A 327 13.99 -15.05 -7.27
N LYS A 328 13.51 -15.24 -6.03
CA LYS A 328 14.36 -15.13 -4.83
C LYS A 328 15.49 -16.16 -4.86
N ALA A 329 15.20 -17.41 -5.21
CA ALA A 329 16.19 -18.47 -5.34
C ALA A 329 17.11 -18.22 -6.54
N LEU A 330 16.55 -17.78 -7.67
CA LEU A 330 17.29 -17.42 -8.88
C LEU A 330 18.32 -16.31 -8.63
N PHE A 331 17.89 -15.19 -8.07
CA PHE A 331 18.78 -14.05 -7.82
C PHE A 331 19.80 -14.34 -6.73
N ARG A 332 19.47 -15.19 -5.75
CA ARG A 332 20.45 -15.69 -4.78
C ARG A 332 21.52 -16.52 -5.48
N ALA A 333 21.11 -17.52 -6.28
CA ALA A 333 22.02 -18.40 -7.01
C ALA A 333 22.93 -17.62 -7.99
N LEU A 334 22.39 -16.65 -8.73
CA LEU A 334 23.18 -15.81 -9.63
C LEU A 334 24.21 -14.95 -8.90
N LYS A 335 23.85 -14.38 -7.74
CA LYS A 335 24.78 -13.59 -6.91
C LYS A 335 25.90 -14.44 -6.34
N THR A 336 25.59 -15.67 -5.91
CA THR A 336 26.56 -16.59 -5.30
C THR A 336 27.24 -17.51 -6.33
N LYS A 337 26.94 -17.37 -7.62
CA LYS A 337 27.37 -18.28 -8.70
C LYS A 337 27.06 -19.76 -8.42
N HIS A 338 25.95 -20.02 -7.74
CA HIS A 338 25.41 -21.36 -7.56
C HIS A 338 24.45 -21.72 -8.70
N ASP A 339 24.10 -23.00 -8.79
CA ASP A 339 23.14 -23.49 -9.78
C ASP A 339 21.77 -22.84 -9.60
N THR A 340 21.18 -22.43 -10.72
CA THR A 340 19.88 -21.77 -10.76
C THR A 340 18.73 -22.77 -10.61
N PRO A 341 17.57 -22.33 -10.08
CA PRO A 341 16.39 -23.19 -9.97
C PRO A 341 15.89 -23.60 -11.36
N LYS A 342 15.45 -24.85 -11.49
CA LYS A 342 15.03 -25.43 -12.79
C LYS A 342 13.58 -25.14 -13.15
N TYR A 343 12.76 -24.74 -12.19
CA TYR A 343 11.33 -24.49 -12.33
C TYR A 343 10.85 -23.49 -11.27
N GLY A 344 9.74 -22.81 -11.54
CA GLY A 344 9.02 -21.97 -10.57
C GLY A 344 7.58 -22.46 -10.39
N LEU A 345 6.61 -21.56 -10.53
CA LEU A 345 5.16 -21.84 -10.40
C LEU A 345 4.67 -22.97 -11.31
N ILE A 346 5.30 -23.14 -12.48
CA ILE A 346 4.94 -24.21 -13.42
C ILE A 346 5.17 -25.62 -12.87
N TYR A 347 5.95 -25.78 -11.79
CA TYR A 347 6.19 -27.08 -11.16
C TYR A 347 4.89 -27.82 -10.79
N HIS A 348 3.84 -27.07 -10.42
CA HIS A 348 2.53 -27.60 -10.06
C HIS A 348 1.64 -27.96 -11.26
N ALA A 349 2.10 -27.77 -12.49
CA ALA A 349 1.36 -28.21 -13.68
C ALA A 349 1.34 -29.74 -13.78
N SER A 350 0.20 -30.31 -14.20
CA SER A 350 0.00 -31.76 -14.26
C SER A 350 1.05 -32.50 -15.09
N LEU A 351 1.44 -31.94 -16.24
CA LEU A 351 2.46 -32.52 -17.13
C LEU A 351 3.86 -32.65 -16.50
N ILE A 352 4.20 -31.76 -15.57
CA ILE A 352 5.50 -31.77 -14.88
C ILE A 352 5.42 -32.63 -13.62
N GLY A 353 4.26 -32.64 -12.94
CA GLY A 353 3.99 -33.50 -11.81
C GLY A 353 4.08 -34.99 -12.13
N GLN A 354 3.62 -35.40 -13.32
CA GLN A 354 3.68 -36.79 -13.80
C GLN A 354 5.10 -37.27 -14.15
N ALA A 355 5.99 -36.36 -14.53
CA ALA A 355 7.33 -36.74 -14.99
C ALA A 355 8.25 -37.18 -13.83
N PRO A 356 9.14 -38.16 -14.04
CA PRO A 356 10.09 -38.58 -13.00
C PRO A 356 11.10 -37.48 -12.68
N PRO A 357 11.67 -37.41 -11.45
CA PRO A 357 12.47 -36.28 -10.97
C PRO A 357 13.63 -35.86 -11.90
N LYS A 358 14.30 -36.82 -12.54
CA LYS A 358 15.39 -36.56 -13.50
C LYS A 358 14.92 -35.87 -14.79
N LEU A 359 13.67 -36.10 -15.20
CA LEU A 359 13.07 -35.55 -16.43
C LEU A 359 12.25 -34.29 -16.18
N LYS A 360 11.84 -33.99 -14.93
CA LYS A 360 11.06 -32.79 -14.58
C LYS A 360 11.65 -31.49 -15.13
N GLY A 361 12.97 -31.30 -15.01
CA GLY A 361 13.62 -30.10 -15.56
C GLY A 361 13.58 -30.00 -17.09
N LYS A 362 13.66 -31.14 -17.80
CA LYS A 362 13.52 -31.18 -19.27
C LYS A 362 12.07 -30.87 -19.69
N MET A 363 11.11 -31.46 -18.98
CA MET A 363 9.69 -31.21 -19.21
C MET A 363 9.31 -29.75 -18.91
N ALA A 364 9.79 -29.18 -17.80
CA ALA A 364 9.55 -27.79 -17.43
C ALA A 364 9.96 -26.81 -18.54
N ARG A 365 11.12 -27.03 -19.17
CA ARG A 365 11.58 -26.21 -20.31
C ARG A 365 10.68 -26.34 -21.53
N MET A 366 10.26 -27.56 -21.87
CA MET A 366 9.38 -27.81 -23.03
C MET A 366 7.98 -27.24 -22.80
N VAL A 367 7.41 -27.44 -21.60
CA VAL A 367 6.13 -26.89 -21.18
C VAL A 367 6.17 -25.36 -21.20
N ALA A 368 7.19 -24.73 -20.61
CA ALA A 368 7.34 -23.27 -20.62
C ALA A 368 7.44 -22.70 -22.05
N THR A 369 8.11 -23.39 -22.96
CA THR A 369 8.21 -22.99 -24.37
C THR A 369 6.85 -23.01 -25.06
N LYS A 370 6.07 -24.08 -24.86
CA LYS A 370 4.73 -24.21 -25.45
C LYS A 370 3.69 -23.33 -24.77
N ALA A 371 3.83 -23.11 -23.46
CA ALA A 371 3.01 -22.18 -22.70
C ALA A 371 3.25 -20.74 -23.19
N ALA A 372 4.49 -20.31 -23.38
CA ALA A 372 4.79 -18.96 -23.89
C ALA A 372 4.18 -18.70 -25.29
N LEU A 373 4.20 -19.70 -26.18
CA LEU A 373 3.51 -19.59 -27.49
C LEU A 373 2.00 -19.46 -27.33
N SER A 374 1.41 -20.30 -26.47
CA SER A 374 -0.04 -20.32 -26.23
C SER A 374 -0.53 -19.04 -25.55
N ILE A 375 0.25 -18.48 -24.62
CA ILE A 375 -0.02 -17.19 -23.97
C ILE A 375 -0.04 -16.06 -25.00
N ARG A 376 0.89 -16.05 -25.96
CA ARG A 376 0.94 -15.00 -26.99
C ARG A 376 -0.25 -15.08 -27.93
N VAL A 377 -0.67 -16.28 -28.29
CA VAL A 377 -1.90 -16.49 -29.06
C VAL A 377 -3.10 -15.99 -28.26
N ASP A 378 -3.24 -16.41 -27.00
CA ASP A 378 -4.35 -16.00 -26.14
C ASP A 378 -4.37 -14.48 -25.87
N ALA A 379 -3.21 -13.82 -25.81
CA ALA A 379 -3.12 -12.37 -25.57
C ALA A 379 -3.41 -11.54 -26.83
N LEU A 380 -2.93 -11.97 -28.00
CA LEU A 380 -2.92 -11.18 -29.23
C LEU A 380 -4.04 -11.52 -30.22
N THR A 381 -4.75 -12.64 -30.03
CA THR A 381 -5.93 -12.97 -30.83
C THR A 381 -7.10 -12.08 -30.45
N ASP A 382 -7.87 -11.62 -31.44
CA ASP A 382 -9.08 -10.81 -31.22
C ASP A 382 -10.15 -11.56 -30.41
N SER A 383 -11.05 -10.81 -29.78
CA SER A 383 -12.12 -11.39 -28.93
C SER A 383 -12.99 -12.40 -29.67
N ASP A 384 -13.26 -12.16 -30.95
CA ASP A 384 -14.12 -13.03 -31.77
C ASP A 384 -13.44 -14.40 -31.96
N GLY A 385 -12.13 -14.41 -32.22
CA GLY A 385 -11.33 -15.64 -32.33
C GLY A 385 -11.19 -16.43 -31.02
N LYS A 386 -11.32 -15.78 -29.85
CA LYS A 386 -11.31 -16.47 -28.55
C LYS A 386 -12.62 -17.17 -28.22
N SER A 387 -13.72 -16.71 -28.82
CA SER A 387 -15.06 -17.25 -28.57
C SER A 387 -15.42 -18.45 -29.45
N GLU A 388 -14.60 -18.75 -30.46
CA GLU A 388 -14.81 -19.91 -31.32
C GLU A 388 -14.59 -21.23 -30.55
N PRO A 389 -15.34 -22.30 -30.86
CA PRO A 389 -15.14 -23.61 -30.25
C PRO A 389 -13.73 -24.19 -30.46
N MET A 390 -13.02 -23.73 -31.52
CA MET A 390 -11.64 -24.12 -31.82
C MET A 390 -10.57 -23.25 -31.16
N ALA A 391 -10.95 -22.30 -30.30
CA ALA A 391 -10.01 -21.44 -29.58
C ALA A 391 -8.90 -22.19 -28.79
N PRO A 392 -9.15 -23.33 -28.09
CA PRO A 392 -8.11 -24.07 -27.36
C PRO A 392 -7.27 -25.02 -28.23
N SER A 393 -7.44 -25.02 -29.55
CA SER A 393 -6.82 -25.99 -30.48
C SER A 393 -5.29 -26.05 -30.35
N ILE A 394 -4.63 -24.90 -30.27
CA ILE A 394 -3.16 -24.79 -30.16
C ILE A 394 -2.68 -25.35 -28.82
N GLY A 395 -3.41 -25.09 -27.73
CA GLY A 395 -3.13 -25.63 -26.41
C GLY A 395 -3.23 -27.16 -26.39
N ILE A 396 -4.29 -27.72 -26.97
CA ILE A 396 -4.54 -29.16 -27.05
C ILE A 396 -3.47 -29.86 -27.90
N GLU A 397 -3.16 -29.32 -29.08
CA GLU A 397 -2.14 -29.90 -29.97
C GLU A 397 -0.75 -29.89 -29.31
N ASN A 398 -0.38 -28.78 -28.66
CA ASN A 398 0.88 -28.69 -27.94
C ASN A 398 0.91 -29.61 -26.71
N ARG A 399 -0.23 -29.80 -26.03
CA ARG A 399 -0.35 -30.75 -24.92
C ARG A 399 -0.09 -32.17 -25.40
N ALA A 400 -0.75 -32.60 -26.48
CA ALA A 400 -0.56 -33.93 -27.07
C ALA A 400 0.90 -34.17 -27.50
N LYS A 401 1.56 -33.17 -28.10
CA LYS A 401 2.99 -33.24 -28.44
C LYS A 401 3.88 -33.41 -27.20
N LEU A 402 3.57 -32.72 -26.10
CA LEU A 402 4.33 -32.82 -24.85
C LEU A 402 4.11 -34.16 -24.15
N GLU A 403 2.89 -34.69 -24.14
CA GLU A 403 2.57 -36.00 -23.58
C GLU A 403 3.24 -37.13 -24.37
N ALA A 404 3.19 -37.10 -25.69
CA ALA A 404 3.91 -38.05 -26.54
C ALA A 404 5.43 -37.98 -26.30
N ARG A 405 5.97 -36.77 -26.10
CA ARG A 405 7.39 -36.59 -25.80
C ARG A 405 7.77 -37.08 -24.40
N LEU A 406 6.90 -36.92 -23.41
CA LEU A 406 7.10 -37.45 -22.06
C LEU A 406 7.18 -38.97 -22.10
N ARG A 407 6.21 -39.63 -22.74
CA ARG A 407 6.19 -41.10 -22.93
C ARG A 407 7.47 -41.59 -23.61
N ALA A 408 7.87 -40.94 -24.70
CA ALA A 408 9.12 -41.29 -25.40
C ALA A 408 10.39 -41.11 -24.54
N LEU A 409 10.40 -40.14 -23.61
CA LEU A 409 11.53 -39.91 -22.70
C LEU A 409 11.54 -40.90 -21.53
N GLU A 410 10.37 -41.38 -21.11
CA GLU A 410 10.22 -42.44 -20.11
C GLU A 410 10.67 -43.79 -20.71
N GLU A 411 10.15 -44.16 -21.88
CA GLU A 411 10.57 -45.39 -22.59
C GLU A 411 12.05 -45.35 -23.01
N GLY A 412 12.55 -44.18 -23.40
CA GLY A 412 13.95 -43.97 -23.79
C GLY A 412 14.94 -44.03 -22.61
N GLY A 413 14.46 -43.94 -21.37
CA GLY A 413 15.27 -44.08 -20.15
C GLY A 413 15.81 -45.49 -19.97
N ASP A 414 15.03 -46.50 -20.37
CA ASP A 414 15.39 -47.92 -20.24
C ASP A 414 16.04 -48.48 -21.51
N ALA A 415 15.70 -47.96 -22.70
CA ALA A 415 16.25 -48.42 -23.98
C ALA A 415 17.70 -47.97 -24.24
N ALA A 416 18.23 -46.99 -23.49
CA ALA A 416 19.60 -46.51 -23.62
C ALA A 416 20.65 -47.54 -23.15
N GLY A 417 20.25 -48.54 -22.36
CA GLY A 417 21.13 -49.66 -21.97
C GLY A 417 21.41 -50.64 -23.10
N VAL A 418 20.51 -50.75 -24.10
CA VAL A 418 20.58 -51.79 -25.14
C VAL A 418 21.05 -51.25 -26.51
N ARG A 419 20.93 -49.95 -26.77
CA ARG A 419 21.29 -49.35 -28.08
C ARG A 419 22.75 -48.89 -28.21
N SER A 420 23.60 -49.13 -27.21
CA SER A 420 25.03 -48.79 -27.25
C SER A 420 25.86 -49.66 -28.22
N ALA A 421 25.25 -50.66 -28.88
CA ALA A 421 25.93 -51.63 -29.74
C ALA A 421 25.88 -51.35 -31.25
N ARG A 422 25.33 -50.21 -31.73
CA ARG A 422 25.31 -49.91 -33.18
C ARG A 422 25.85 -48.52 -33.53
N ASN A 423 27.08 -48.56 -34.04
CA ASN A 423 27.85 -47.60 -34.84
C ASN A 423 27.24 -46.21 -35.09
N GLY A 424 27.86 -45.23 -34.44
CA GLY A 424 27.85 -43.82 -34.81
C GLY A 424 28.93 -43.11 -33.98
N THR A 425 29.85 -42.41 -34.64
CA THR A 425 31.01 -41.70 -34.06
C THR A 425 30.71 -41.08 -32.70
N LYS A 426 31.37 -41.61 -31.65
CA LYS A 426 31.30 -41.10 -30.28
C LYS A 426 31.91 -39.69 -30.25
N GLN A 427 31.09 -38.65 -30.16
CA GLN A 427 31.58 -37.40 -29.57
C GLN A 427 31.94 -37.70 -28.11
N ALA A 428 33.18 -37.37 -27.73
CA ALA A 428 33.64 -37.53 -26.37
C ALA A 428 32.72 -36.75 -25.42
N ARG A 429 32.19 -37.44 -24.42
CA ARG A 429 31.32 -36.84 -23.40
C ARG A 429 32.16 -35.82 -22.65
N PHE A 430 31.78 -34.53 -22.73
CA PHE A 430 32.42 -33.48 -21.95
C PHE A 430 32.35 -33.84 -20.46
N GLN A 431 33.52 -34.04 -19.86
CA GLN A 431 33.67 -34.45 -18.47
C GLN A 431 33.90 -33.18 -17.65
N MET A 432 32.93 -32.81 -16.81
CA MET A 432 33.09 -31.74 -15.83
C MET A 432 34.16 -32.17 -14.82
N THR A 433 35.38 -31.69 -14.98
CA THR A 433 36.41 -31.72 -13.93
C THR A 433 36.21 -30.50 -13.04
N GLY A 434 35.38 -30.67 -12.02
CA GLY A 434 35.16 -29.73 -10.93
C GLY A 434 34.33 -30.45 -9.88
N ASP A 435 34.78 -30.43 -8.62
CA ASP A 435 34.09 -31.09 -7.51
C ASP A 435 32.61 -30.77 -7.54
N THR A 436 31.78 -31.80 -7.75
CA THR A 436 30.33 -31.68 -7.74
C THR A 436 29.89 -31.36 -6.33
N SER A 437 29.71 -30.08 -6.04
CA SER A 437 28.83 -29.65 -4.96
C SER A 437 27.44 -30.23 -5.27
N ASN A 438 27.01 -31.20 -4.47
CA ASN A 438 25.70 -31.83 -4.65
C ASN A 438 24.61 -30.75 -4.62
N TYR A 439 23.88 -30.63 -5.73
CA TYR A 439 22.77 -29.71 -5.89
C TYR A 439 21.71 -29.96 -4.82
N ASN A 440 21.40 -28.94 -4.01
CA ASN A 440 20.42 -29.06 -2.95
C ASN A 440 19.00 -28.98 -3.52
N THR A 441 18.35 -30.13 -3.70
CA THR A 441 16.95 -30.23 -4.18
C THR A 441 15.96 -29.52 -3.25
N ALA A 442 16.32 -29.24 -1.99
CA ALA A 442 15.49 -28.46 -1.08
C ALA A 442 15.47 -26.95 -1.42
N ALA A 443 16.43 -26.44 -2.19
CA ALA A 443 16.45 -25.05 -2.63
C ALA A 443 15.47 -24.76 -3.78
N ASP A 444 14.92 -25.81 -4.41
CA ASP A 444 13.93 -25.77 -5.49
C ASP A 444 12.47 -25.80 -4.97
N ALA A 445 12.26 -25.97 -3.66
CA ALA A 445 10.93 -25.89 -3.07
C ALA A 445 10.48 -24.42 -3.04
N VAL A 446 9.59 -24.07 -3.96
CA VAL A 446 8.86 -22.80 -3.90
C VAL A 446 7.89 -22.92 -2.72
N ASP A 447 8.04 -22.05 -1.72
CA ASP A 447 7.22 -22.05 -0.50
C ASP A 447 5.81 -21.52 -0.84
N LEU A 448 5.05 -22.35 -1.53
CA LEU A 448 3.60 -22.26 -1.57
C LEU A 448 3.12 -23.05 -0.35
N VAL A 449 2.22 -22.45 0.44
CA VAL A 449 1.53 -23.14 1.54
C VAL A 449 0.98 -24.45 0.98
N SER A 450 1.71 -25.53 1.23
CA SER A 450 1.43 -26.84 0.65
C SER A 450 0.37 -27.47 1.53
N THR A 451 -0.88 -27.31 1.11
CA THR A 451 -1.99 -28.15 1.58
C THR A 451 -1.86 -29.61 1.10
N GLN A 452 -0.77 -29.96 0.38
CA GLN A 452 -0.43 -31.33 0.07
C GLN A 452 0.41 -31.94 1.20
N ARG A 453 -0.30 -32.62 2.11
CA ARG A 453 0.27 -33.60 3.04
C ARG A 453 1.09 -34.61 2.25
N GLU A 454 2.34 -34.84 2.63
CA GLU A 454 3.09 -36.01 2.20
C GLU A 454 2.31 -37.29 2.58
N PRO A 455 2.43 -38.39 1.81
CA PRO A 455 1.75 -39.64 2.11
C PRO A 455 2.14 -40.15 3.51
N MET A 456 1.11 -40.25 4.35
CA MET A 456 1.13 -40.51 5.79
C MET A 456 1.89 -41.79 6.18
N GLU A 457 2.06 -42.74 5.26
CA GLU A 457 2.80 -43.99 5.49
C GLU A 457 4.31 -43.79 5.69
N THR A 458 4.91 -42.82 4.99
CA THR A 458 6.37 -42.61 5.03
C THR A 458 6.82 -41.93 6.34
N ALA A 459 6.02 -40.99 6.84
CA ALA A 459 6.26 -40.32 8.11
C ALA A 459 6.00 -41.26 9.31
N LEU A 460 5.00 -42.13 9.24
CA LEU A 460 4.75 -43.13 10.28
C LEU A 460 5.90 -44.14 10.39
N LYS A 461 6.42 -44.62 9.25
CA LYS A 461 7.61 -45.50 9.21
C LYS A 461 8.85 -44.81 9.76
N ALA A 462 9.14 -43.57 9.36
CA ALA A 462 10.29 -42.82 9.86
C ALA A 462 10.23 -42.59 11.39
N VAL A 463 9.05 -42.30 11.94
CA VAL A 463 8.88 -42.11 13.40
C VAL A 463 9.00 -43.43 14.16
N LEU A 464 8.54 -44.53 13.58
CA LEU A 464 8.69 -45.88 14.15
C LEU A 464 10.15 -46.35 14.13
N ASP A 465 10.88 -46.07 13.05
CA ASP A 465 12.31 -46.41 12.90
C ASP A 465 13.18 -45.59 13.87
N VAL A 466 12.89 -44.29 14.05
CA VAL A 466 13.60 -43.44 15.04
C VAL A 466 13.29 -43.87 16.48
N LYS A 467 12.08 -44.35 16.77
CA LYS A 467 11.74 -44.92 18.08
C LYS A 467 12.45 -46.25 18.31
N ALA A 468 12.58 -47.08 17.28
CA ALA A 468 13.31 -48.35 17.34
C ALA A 468 14.82 -48.14 17.54
N GLU A 469 15.43 -47.18 16.84
CA GLU A 469 16.84 -46.80 17.03
C GLU A 469 17.11 -46.23 18.43
N LYS A 470 16.24 -45.34 18.94
CA LYS A 470 16.38 -44.83 20.32
C LYS A 470 16.25 -45.92 21.37
N LYS A 471 15.44 -46.96 21.13
CA LYS A 471 15.29 -48.10 22.04
C LYS A 471 16.54 -49.00 22.01
N LYS A 472 17.08 -49.29 20.82
CA LYS A 472 18.35 -50.02 20.66
C LYS A 472 19.54 -49.28 21.26
N ALA A 473 19.65 -47.97 21.05
CA ALA A 473 20.72 -47.15 21.64
C ALA A 473 20.64 -47.08 23.18
N LYS A 474 19.42 -47.15 23.76
CA LYS A 474 19.20 -47.19 25.21
C LYS A 474 19.53 -48.57 25.81
N GLU A 475 19.28 -49.65 25.06
CA GLU A 475 19.67 -51.01 25.43
C GLU A 475 21.19 -51.21 25.34
N GLU A 476 21.86 -50.70 24.31
CA GLU A 476 23.32 -50.72 24.19
C GLU A 476 24.02 -49.89 25.28
N LYS A 477 23.46 -48.73 25.66
CA LYS A 477 23.98 -47.94 26.81
C LYS A 477 23.82 -48.68 28.14
N LYS A 478 22.72 -49.42 28.33
CA LYS A 478 22.51 -50.27 29.53
C LYS A 478 23.45 -51.48 29.54
N ALA A 479 23.77 -52.06 28.39
CA ALA A 479 24.73 -53.15 28.28
C ALA A 479 26.16 -52.67 28.57
N LYS A 480 26.58 -51.51 28.05
CA LYS A 480 27.90 -50.92 28.35
C LYS A 480 28.08 -50.57 29.83
N LYS A 481 27.03 -50.05 30.49
CA LYS A 481 27.08 -49.71 31.92
C LYS A 481 27.22 -50.95 32.83
N LYS A 482 26.62 -52.08 32.45
CA LYS A 482 26.76 -53.36 33.16
C LYS A 482 28.14 -54.00 32.99
N VAL A 483 28.83 -53.73 31.88
CA VAL A 483 30.20 -54.23 31.63
C VAL A 483 31.25 -53.37 32.36
N GLU A 484 30.97 -52.08 32.59
CA GLU A 484 31.82 -51.20 33.41
C GLU A 484 31.69 -51.47 34.92
N GLU A 485 30.50 -51.81 35.41
CA GLU A 485 30.28 -52.16 36.84
C GLU A 485 30.90 -53.53 37.21
N ALA A 486 31.04 -54.46 36.27
CA ALA A 486 31.67 -55.76 36.51
C ALA A 486 33.22 -55.72 36.49
N LYS A 487 33.83 -54.58 36.16
CA LYS A 487 35.30 -54.41 36.08
C LYS A 487 35.92 -53.65 37.26
N LYS A 488 35.11 -53.28 38.27
CA LYS A 488 35.55 -52.46 39.42
C LYS A 488 35.46 -53.16 40.78
N SER A 489 35.28 -54.48 40.80
CA SER A 489 35.09 -55.28 42.03
C SER A 489 36.20 -56.30 42.29
N GLU A 490 37.43 -56.05 41.82
CA GLU A 490 38.63 -56.74 42.27
C GLU A 490 39.67 -55.64 42.58
N ASP A 491 40.25 -55.71 43.78
CA ASP A 491 41.30 -54.86 44.40
C ASP A 491 40.88 -54.02 45.63
N GLU A 492 40.90 -54.75 46.76
CA GLU A 492 41.59 -54.50 48.04
C GLU A 492 41.02 -53.57 49.15
N ASP A 493 40.71 -54.27 50.24
CA ASP A 493 40.67 -53.88 51.66
C ASP A 493 42.00 -53.27 52.18
N SER A 494 41.94 -52.29 53.08
CA SER A 494 42.39 -52.42 54.49
C SER A 494 42.69 -51.08 55.20
N GLU A 495 42.17 -51.00 56.42
CA GLU A 495 42.65 -50.27 57.61
C GLU A 495 42.40 -48.76 57.83
N ASP A 496 42.28 -48.47 59.12
CA ASP A 496 41.38 -47.56 59.84
C ASP A 496 42.25 -46.63 60.73
N GLU A 497 41.87 -45.35 60.89
CA GLU A 497 41.99 -44.53 62.13
C GLU A 497 41.70 -43.03 61.89
N ASN A 498 40.53 -42.58 62.39
CA ASN A 498 40.12 -41.27 62.95
C ASN A 498 41.04 -40.03 62.80
N LYS A 499 40.55 -38.90 62.22
CA LYS A 499 39.61 -37.89 62.80
C LYS A 499 39.44 -36.63 61.91
N MET A 500 38.18 -36.18 61.79
CA MET A 500 37.64 -34.81 61.54
C MET A 500 38.07 -34.13 60.21
N ASP A 501 37.19 -33.57 59.37
CA ASP A 501 35.99 -32.78 59.67
C ASP A 501 35.17 -32.51 58.37
N VAL A 502 33.86 -32.27 58.54
CA VAL A 502 32.86 -31.68 57.61
C VAL A 502 32.27 -32.56 56.48
N ASP A 503 31.06 -33.06 56.75
CA ASP A 503 30.14 -33.80 55.87
C ASP A 503 29.52 -32.97 54.72
N GLY A 504 29.33 -33.65 53.59
CA GLY A 504 28.27 -33.41 52.62
C GLY A 504 27.28 -34.60 52.57
N GLU A 505 26.16 -34.40 51.84
CA GLU A 505 25.21 -35.41 51.31
C GLU A 505 24.39 -36.22 52.35
N GLU A 506 23.20 -36.78 52.12
CA GLU A 506 22.20 -36.82 51.04
C GLU A 506 20.86 -37.26 51.70
N SER A 507 19.76 -37.21 50.94
CA SER A 507 18.39 -37.64 51.28
C SER A 507 18.22 -38.97 52.05
N PRO A 508 17.06 -39.23 52.73
CA PRO A 508 16.13 -40.22 52.18
C PRO A 508 14.62 -40.08 52.55
N LYS A 509 13.84 -40.95 51.90
CA LYS A 509 12.38 -41.21 51.93
C LYS A 509 11.72 -41.44 53.31
N GLU A 510 10.48 -40.93 53.42
CA GLU A 510 9.21 -41.62 53.80
C GLU A 510 9.10 -42.48 55.11
N LYS A 511 8.32 -42.02 56.10
CA LYS A 511 7.15 -42.73 56.75
C LYS A 511 6.69 -42.12 58.12
N LYS A 512 5.43 -41.63 58.14
CA LYS A 512 4.29 -41.88 59.07
C LYS A 512 4.44 -42.06 60.62
N ARG A 513 3.49 -41.43 61.36
CA ARG A 513 2.90 -41.65 62.74
C ARG A 513 3.55 -40.85 63.88
N LYS A 514 2.87 -40.31 64.92
CA LYS A 514 1.64 -40.63 65.72
C LYS A 514 0.96 -39.29 66.16
N ARG A 515 -0.26 -39.14 66.70
CA ARG A 515 -1.16 -39.94 67.58
C ARG A 515 -2.57 -39.23 67.59
N ARG A 516 -3.70 -39.89 67.23
CA ARG A 516 -4.91 -40.26 68.06
C ARG A 516 -5.39 -39.19 69.06
N GLU A 517 -6.69 -38.81 69.15
CA GLU A 517 -7.88 -39.65 69.41
C GLU A 517 -9.23 -39.16 68.77
N SER A 518 -10.13 -40.15 68.64
CA SER A 518 -11.58 -40.28 68.32
C SER A 518 -12.54 -39.55 69.29
N ALA A 519 -13.86 -39.42 69.17
CA ALA A 519 -14.99 -39.70 68.23
C ALA A 519 -16.24 -38.93 68.83
N VAL A 520 -17.41 -38.71 68.21
CA VAL A 520 -18.55 -39.63 67.97
C VAL A 520 -19.77 -38.81 67.45
N ASP A 521 -20.46 -39.36 66.45
CA ASP A 521 -21.88 -39.36 66.01
C ASP A 521 -22.82 -38.12 65.97
N GLY A 522 -23.71 -38.14 64.95
CA GLY A 522 -25.08 -37.63 65.06
C GLY A 522 -25.70 -37.05 63.78
N GLU A 523 -26.82 -37.63 63.34
CA GLU A 523 -27.59 -37.35 62.11
C GLU A 523 -28.43 -36.03 62.08
N GLU A 524 -28.86 -35.70 60.85
CA GLU A 524 -30.11 -35.02 60.42
C GLU A 524 -30.33 -33.46 60.46
N LYS A 525 -30.73 -32.97 59.27
CA LYS A 525 -31.74 -31.92 58.90
C LYS A 525 -31.49 -30.39 59.09
N LYS A 526 -31.50 -29.72 57.92
CA LYS A 526 -32.00 -28.35 57.55
C LYS A 526 -32.17 -27.28 58.66
N SER A 527 -31.44 -26.14 58.55
CA SER A 527 -31.98 -24.80 58.21
C SER A 527 -31.00 -23.63 58.48
N LYS A 528 -31.06 -22.63 57.58
CA LYS A 528 -30.71 -21.19 57.62
C LYS A 528 -29.74 -20.61 58.68
N HIS A 529 -28.74 -19.90 58.12
CA HIS A 529 -28.16 -18.59 58.50
C HIS A 529 -27.44 -18.43 59.86
N GLU A 530 -26.11 -18.31 59.82
CA GLU A 530 -25.29 -17.15 60.25
C GLU A 530 -23.81 -17.58 60.38
N GLY A 531 -22.89 -16.77 59.86
CA GLY A 531 -21.44 -16.98 60.02
C GLY A 531 -20.58 -16.70 58.78
N GLU A 532 -20.69 -15.50 58.18
CA GLU A 532 -19.68 -15.06 57.20
C GLU A 532 -18.32 -14.86 57.92
N THR A 533 -17.27 -15.47 57.38
CA THR A 533 -15.90 -15.29 57.90
C THR A 533 -15.35 -13.89 57.58
N GLU A 534 -14.40 -13.38 58.38
CA GLU A 534 -13.84 -12.03 58.20
C GLU A 534 -13.20 -11.82 56.80
N ALA A 535 -12.77 -12.92 56.16
CA ALA A 535 -12.25 -12.93 54.79
C ALA A 535 -13.35 -12.64 53.75
N GLU A 536 -14.54 -13.24 53.89
CA GLU A 536 -15.69 -13.02 52.99
C GLU A 536 -16.24 -11.59 53.13
N ARG A 537 -16.28 -11.05 54.35
CA ARG A 537 -16.70 -9.67 54.61
C ARG A 537 -15.75 -8.64 53.97
N LYS A 538 -14.43 -8.93 53.94
CA LYS A 538 -13.43 -8.07 53.26
C LYS A 538 -13.54 -8.17 51.74
N ALA A 539 -13.77 -9.36 51.19
CA ALA A 539 -13.98 -9.56 49.74
C ALA A 539 -15.24 -8.83 49.25
N ARG A 540 -16.35 -8.95 49.99
CA ARG A 540 -17.63 -8.30 49.65
C ARG A 540 -17.58 -6.77 49.78
N LYS A 541 -16.85 -6.23 50.76
CA LYS A 541 -16.58 -4.78 50.84
C LYS A 541 -15.73 -4.27 49.68
N LYS A 542 -14.75 -5.06 49.20
CA LYS A 542 -13.89 -4.68 48.07
C LYS A 542 -14.68 -4.70 46.75
N ALA A 543 -15.56 -5.69 46.57
CA ALA A 543 -16.47 -5.77 45.43
C ALA A 543 -17.48 -4.60 45.41
N LYS A 544 -18.15 -4.29 46.53
CA LYS A 544 -19.06 -3.14 46.62
C LYS A 544 -18.37 -1.79 46.42
N LYS A 545 -17.09 -1.66 46.80
CA LYS A 545 -16.33 -0.43 46.59
C LYS A 545 -15.90 -0.26 45.13
N ALA A 546 -15.61 -1.37 44.43
CA ALA A 546 -15.33 -1.37 43.00
C ALA A 546 -16.61 -1.08 42.17
N GLU A 547 -17.74 -1.65 42.56
CA GLU A 547 -19.04 -1.43 41.91
C GLU A 547 -19.54 0.01 42.12
N LYS A 548 -19.38 0.56 43.33
CA LYS A 548 -19.71 1.97 43.61
C LYS A 548 -18.76 2.95 42.89
N ALA A 549 -17.48 2.61 42.73
CA ALA A 549 -16.54 3.39 41.93
C ALA A 549 -16.87 3.34 40.43
N ALA A 550 -17.34 2.20 39.91
CA ALA A 550 -17.82 2.08 38.54
C ALA A 550 -19.13 2.85 38.32
N ALA A 551 -20.04 2.85 39.29
CA ALA A 551 -21.29 3.62 39.23
C ALA A 551 -21.06 5.14 39.35
N GLU A 552 -20.11 5.59 40.18
CA GLU A 552 -19.70 7.00 40.26
C GLU A 552 -18.93 7.47 39.02
N ALA A 553 -18.23 6.57 38.32
CA ALA A 553 -17.62 6.86 37.02
C ALA A 553 -18.68 6.98 35.91
N ALA A 554 -19.72 6.15 35.93
CA ALA A 554 -20.83 6.22 34.97
C ALA A 554 -21.74 7.45 35.18
N ALA A 555 -21.91 7.92 36.42
CA ALA A 555 -22.74 9.08 36.75
C ALA A 555 -22.07 10.45 36.49
N LYS A 556 -20.78 10.49 36.14
CA LYS A 556 -20.05 11.73 35.80
C LYS A 556 -20.11 12.13 34.32
N HIS A 557 -20.73 11.33 33.46
CA HIS A 557 -21.02 11.68 32.06
C HIS A 557 -22.46 12.17 31.87
N SER A 558 -22.86 13.19 32.65
CA SER A 558 -23.98 14.05 32.28
C SER A 558 -23.83 15.43 32.92
N SER A 559 -23.67 16.46 32.07
CA SER A 559 -23.62 17.92 32.31
C SER A 559 -22.22 18.58 32.24
N PRO A 560 -22.09 19.79 31.64
CA PRO A 560 -20.83 20.29 31.11
C PRO A 560 -20.04 21.11 32.16
N VAL A 561 -18.80 20.70 32.40
CA VAL A 561 -17.80 21.53 33.09
C VAL A 561 -16.52 21.47 32.26
N PHE A 562 -16.11 22.62 31.72
CA PHE A 562 -14.84 22.82 31.03
C PHE A 562 -13.69 22.48 31.98
N ALA A 563 -13.12 21.28 31.86
CA ALA A 563 -11.83 20.91 32.43
C ALA A 563 -10.77 20.97 31.31
N MET A 564 -9.63 21.59 31.60
CA MET A 564 -8.48 21.77 30.69
C MET A 564 -8.01 20.44 30.11
N TYR A 565 -8.42 20.13 28.87
CA TYR A 565 -7.77 19.12 28.04
C TYR A 565 -6.51 19.72 27.42
N ALA A 566 -5.41 18.95 27.35
CA ALA A 566 -4.24 19.33 26.57
C ALA A 566 -4.67 19.62 25.12
N PRO A 567 -4.18 20.70 24.49
CA PRO A 567 -4.63 21.09 23.15
C PRO A 567 -4.36 19.97 22.15
N ARG A 568 -5.38 19.57 21.39
CA ARG A 568 -5.20 18.66 20.26
C ARG A 568 -4.33 19.35 19.20
N PRO A 569 -3.14 18.82 18.87
CA PRO A 569 -2.28 19.43 17.88
C PRO A 569 -2.90 19.32 16.49
N ILE A 570 -2.87 20.43 15.76
CA ILE A 570 -3.14 20.49 14.32
C ILE A 570 -1.81 20.73 13.63
N ILE A 571 -1.31 19.74 12.89
CA ILE A 571 0.02 19.71 12.30
C ILE A 571 -0.08 19.67 10.79
N VAL A 572 0.50 20.66 10.11
CA VAL A 572 0.60 20.70 8.64
C VAL A 572 1.96 20.17 8.21
N VAL A 573 1.99 19.17 7.32
CA VAL A 573 3.23 18.63 6.75
C VAL A 573 3.21 18.77 5.23
N THR A 574 4.15 19.54 4.68
CA THR A 574 4.27 19.72 3.23
C THR A 574 5.01 18.53 2.58
N GLY A 575 4.54 18.04 1.44
CA GLY A 575 5.17 16.92 0.73
C GLY A 575 5.07 15.57 1.46
N ALA A 576 4.02 15.38 2.26
CA ALA A 576 3.77 14.19 3.09
C ALA A 576 3.41 12.89 2.32
N ASN A 577 3.36 12.91 1.00
CA ASN A 577 2.88 11.78 0.20
C ASN A 577 3.91 10.66 -0.02
N SER A 578 5.21 10.91 0.19
CA SER A 578 6.28 9.93 -0.01
C SER A 578 7.59 10.35 0.67
N GLY A 579 8.61 9.48 0.64
CA GLY A 579 9.96 9.80 1.11
C GLY A 579 10.03 10.29 2.56
N VAL A 580 10.80 11.36 2.79
CA VAL A 580 11.01 11.96 4.12
C VAL A 580 9.70 12.49 4.71
N GLY A 581 8.85 13.15 3.93
CA GLY A 581 7.57 13.69 4.42
C GLY A 581 6.62 12.60 4.94
N PHE A 582 6.57 11.45 4.26
CA PHE A 582 5.84 10.28 4.75
C PHE A 582 6.45 9.73 6.05
N GLY A 583 7.79 9.66 6.11
CA GLY A 583 8.52 9.22 7.31
C GLY A 583 8.27 10.12 8.52
N ILE A 584 8.23 11.44 8.32
CA ILE A 584 7.86 12.42 9.36
C ILE A 584 6.47 12.14 9.90
N CYS A 585 5.47 11.97 9.00
CA CYS A 585 4.11 11.67 9.41
C CYS A 585 4.02 10.37 10.21
N HIS A 586 4.68 9.31 9.72
CA HIS A 586 4.71 8.02 10.42
C HIS A 586 5.35 8.15 11.81
N ARG A 587 6.48 8.86 11.91
CA ARG A 587 7.18 9.05 13.18
C ARG A 587 6.35 9.86 14.17
N LEU A 588 5.68 10.92 13.73
CA LEU A 588 4.76 11.70 14.56
C LEU A 588 3.64 10.83 15.12
N LEU A 589 3.03 9.98 14.29
CA LEU A 589 1.96 9.07 14.74
C LEU A 589 2.45 8.09 15.81
N VAL A 590 3.61 7.47 15.58
CA VAL A 590 4.21 6.52 16.52
C VAL A 590 4.58 7.21 17.84
N GLN A 591 5.29 8.34 17.79
CA GLN A 591 5.76 9.04 18.99
C GLN A 591 4.61 9.62 19.81
N LEU A 592 3.64 10.27 19.17
CA LEU A 592 2.52 10.90 19.86
C LEU A 592 1.50 9.89 20.39
N SER A 593 1.50 8.65 19.87
CA SER A 593 0.70 7.54 20.42
C SER A 593 1.29 6.94 21.71
N GLN A 594 2.50 7.34 22.11
CA GLN A 594 3.18 6.87 23.32
C GLN A 594 3.23 7.98 24.37
N LYS A 595 2.95 7.66 25.63
CA LYS A 595 3.11 8.65 26.73
C LYS A 595 4.56 9.05 26.97
N HIS A 596 5.49 8.11 26.77
CA HIS A 596 6.91 8.29 27.01
C HIS A 596 7.74 7.75 25.84
N PRO A 597 7.84 8.50 24.73
CA PRO A 597 8.65 8.11 23.58
C PRO A 597 10.12 7.99 23.98
N ARG A 598 10.70 6.79 23.85
CA ARG A 598 12.08 6.47 24.29
C ARG A 598 13.16 7.22 23.52
N ASP A 599 12.83 7.65 22.31
CA ASP A 599 13.66 8.31 21.33
C ASP A 599 13.53 9.84 21.35
N ALA A 600 12.64 10.38 22.19
CA ALA A 600 12.51 11.83 22.43
C ALA A 600 13.51 12.35 23.49
N GLN A 601 14.49 11.52 23.90
CA GLN A 601 15.57 11.90 24.82
C GLN A 601 16.93 11.88 24.10
N PRO A 602 17.85 12.80 24.43
CA PRO A 602 17.79 13.75 25.55
C PRO A 602 17.00 15.04 25.25
N GLN A 603 16.40 15.61 26.30
CA GLN A 603 15.84 16.97 26.30
C GLN A 603 17.00 17.99 26.21
N PHE A 604 16.90 18.92 25.25
CA PHE A 604 17.94 19.89 24.94
C PHE A 604 18.05 20.95 26.05
N LYS A 605 19.06 20.82 26.93
CA LYS A 605 19.35 21.82 27.97
C LYS A 605 20.03 23.10 27.45
N SER A 606 20.54 23.12 26.22
CA SER A 606 21.41 24.21 25.74
C SER A 606 20.71 25.33 24.94
N LEU A 607 19.41 25.20 24.68
CA LEU A 607 18.61 26.22 23.97
C LEU A 607 17.91 27.23 24.90
N ALA A 608 18.06 27.10 26.22
CA ALA A 608 17.46 28.02 27.17
C ALA A 608 18.38 29.22 27.41
N SER A 609 17.94 30.42 27.02
CA SER A 609 18.40 31.62 27.72
C SER A 609 17.99 31.48 29.19
N LYS A 610 18.79 32.01 30.12
CA LYS A 610 18.53 31.92 31.56
C LYS A 610 17.14 32.43 31.98
N ASP A 611 16.45 33.17 31.10
CA ASP A 611 15.16 33.80 31.34
C ASP A 611 13.98 33.15 30.58
N ILE A 612 14.25 32.18 29.69
CA ILE A 612 13.20 31.34 29.12
C ILE A 612 13.22 30.05 29.92
N HIS A 613 12.33 29.99 30.90
CA HIS A 613 11.78 28.74 31.38
C HIS A 613 11.13 28.03 30.18
N LEU A 614 11.94 27.33 29.37
CA LEU A 614 11.47 26.13 28.68
C LEU A 614 11.25 25.14 29.81
N ASP A 615 10.13 25.37 30.51
CA ASP A 615 9.70 24.64 31.67
C ASP A 615 9.86 23.15 31.41
N ASP A 616 10.06 22.42 32.51
CA ASP A 616 9.71 21.03 32.69
C ASP A 616 8.39 20.68 31.98
N ALA A 617 8.40 20.56 30.66
CA ALA A 617 7.35 19.97 29.87
C ALA A 617 7.48 18.48 30.13
N SER A 618 7.03 18.08 31.33
CA SER A 618 6.57 16.74 31.63
C SER A 618 5.95 16.20 30.35
N ALA A 619 6.53 15.14 29.78
CA ALA A 619 6.17 14.59 28.47
C ALA A 619 4.68 14.77 28.20
N GLU A 620 4.32 15.81 27.44
CA GLU A 620 2.93 16.19 27.27
C GLU A 620 2.27 15.09 26.47
N THR A 621 1.34 14.38 27.10
CA THR A 621 0.60 13.29 26.46
C THR A 621 -0.53 13.90 25.66
N TYR A 622 -0.60 13.59 24.36
CA TYR A 622 -1.66 14.05 23.49
C TYR A 622 -2.67 12.94 23.30
N ASP A 623 -3.94 13.22 23.57
CA ASP A 623 -5.00 12.21 23.43
C ASP A 623 -5.45 12.01 21.98
N GLY A 624 -4.89 12.76 21.01
CA GLY A 624 -5.20 12.68 19.59
C GLY A 624 -4.43 13.69 18.74
N LEU A 625 -4.61 13.64 17.41
CA LEU A 625 -3.91 14.51 16.45
C LEU A 625 -4.82 14.81 15.24
N THR A 626 -4.72 16.01 14.69
CA THR A 626 -5.18 16.32 13.33
C THR A 626 -3.97 16.56 12.44
N LEU A 627 -3.68 15.61 11.56
CA LEU A 627 -2.56 15.66 10.63
C LEU A 627 -3.05 16.12 9.24
N ILE A 628 -2.52 17.25 8.77
CA ILE A 628 -2.83 17.82 7.47
C ILE A 628 -1.69 17.49 6.50
N MET A 629 -1.97 16.62 5.54
CA MET A 629 -1.07 16.24 4.45
C MET A 629 -1.24 17.23 3.29
N ALA A 630 -0.34 18.22 3.21
CA ALA A 630 -0.36 19.25 2.16
C ALA A 630 0.47 18.78 0.95
N CYS A 631 -0.20 18.36 -0.13
CA CYS A 631 0.46 17.72 -1.28
C CYS A 631 -0.19 18.07 -2.63
N ARG A 632 0.58 17.94 -3.72
CA ARG A 632 0.09 18.16 -5.10
C ARG A 632 -0.80 17.06 -5.65
N ASN A 633 -0.53 15.81 -5.29
CA ASN A 633 -1.18 14.64 -5.90
C ASN A 633 -2.07 13.93 -4.89
N GLU A 634 -3.39 14.08 -5.06
CA GLU A 634 -4.42 13.50 -4.21
C GLU A 634 -4.33 11.97 -4.14
N LYS A 635 -4.20 11.28 -5.28
CA LYS A 635 -4.15 9.80 -5.30
C LYS A 635 -2.99 9.25 -4.49
N LYS A 636 -1.81 9.87 -4.62
CA LYS A 636 -0.63 9.49 -3.82
C LYS A 636 -0.83 9.80 -2.34
N ALA A 637 -1.42 10.96 -2.01
CA ALA A 637 -1.70 11.34 -0.63
C ALA A 637 -2.72 10.39 0.04
N LEU A 638 -3.81 10.02 -0.64
CA LEU A 638 -4.79 9.05 -0.13
C LEU A 638 -4.20 7.65 0.03
N SER A 639 -3.31 7.23 -0.88
CA SER A 639 -2.56 5.98 -0.73
C SER A 639 -1.62 6.02 0.48
N ALA A 640 -0.91 7.14 0.67
CA ALA A 640 -0.03 7.36 1.82
C ALA A 640 -0.82 7.38 3.14
N ARG A 641 -1.97 8.06 3.19
CA ARG A 641 -2.89 8.06 4.35
C ARG A 641 -3.30 6.65 4.76
N ARG A 642 -3.75 5.82 3.81
CA ARG A 642 -4.11 4.42 4.10
C ARG A 642 -2.94 3.63 4.66
N LYS A 643 -1.73 3.86 4.12
CA LYS A 643 -0.52 3.21 4.61
C LYS A 643 -0.12 3.67 6.01
N LEU A 644 -0.24 4.97 6.32
CA LEU A 644 0.03 5.52 7.65
C LEU A 644 -0.90 4.92 8.71
N LEU A 645 -2.19 4.84 8.41
CA LEU A 645 -3.18 4.24 9.33
C LEU A 645 -2.85 2.77 9.58
N ARG A 646 -2.58 1.99 8.53
CA ARG A 646 -2.22 0.58 8.68
C ARG A 646 -0.95 0.38 9.51
N LEU A 647 0.09 1.19 9.28
CA LEU A 647 1.33 1.11 10.06
C LEU A 647 1.13 1.51 11.53
N LEU A 648 0.25 2.47 11.80
CA LEU A 648 -0.11 2.83 13.18
C LEU A 648 -0.88 1.69 13.85
N ASP A 649 -1.83 1.07 13.15
CA ASP A 649 -2.59 -0.07 13.67
C ASP A 649 -1.65 -1.26 13.97
N GLU A 650 -0.68 -1.54 13.08
CA GLU A 650 0.39 -2.53 13.31
C GLU A 650 1.25 -2.19 14.55
N HIS A 651 1.53 -0.91 14.79
CA HIS A 651 2.29 -0.45 15.96
C HIS A 651 1.49 -0.62 17.27
N ILE A 652 0.19 -0.31 17.26
CA ILE A 652 -0.69 -0.45 18.43
C ILE A 652 -0.78 -1.92 18.86
N GLU A 653 -0.90 -2.85 17.91
CA GLU A 653 -0.87 -4.29 18.20
C GLU A 653 0.44 -4.74 18.85
N GLN A 654 1.58 -4.15 18.47
CA GLN A 654 2.86 -4.45 19.11
C GLN A 654 2.96 -3.88 20.53
N GLU A 655 2.40 -2.69 20.79
CA GLU A 655 2.37 -2.10 22.13
C GLU A 655 1.44 -2.89 23.06
N ARG A 656 0.31 -3.43 22.56
CA ARG A 656 -0.61 -4.31 23.32
C ARG A 656 0.07 -5.55 23.90
N LEU A 657 1.04 -6.10 23.20
CA LEU A 657 1.79 -7.27 23.65
C LEU A 657 2.81 -6.96 24.75
N ARG A 658 3.05 -5.68 25.07
CA ARG A 658 4.03 -5.30 26.09
C ARG A 658 3.43 -5.37 27.51
N PRO A 659 4.19 -5.89 28.49
CA PRO A 659 3.77 -5.89 29.88
C PRO A 659 3.68 -4.45 30.41
N GLY A 660 2.52 -4.07 30.96
CA GLY A 660 2.28 -2.73 31.52
C GLY A 660 1.72 -1.72 30.52
N TYR A 661 1.19 -2.16 29.39
CA TYR A 661 0.48 -1.30 28.43
C TYR A 661 -0.79 -0.67 29.05
N ASP A 662 -1.01 0.61 28.79
CA ASP A 662 -2.00 1.45 29.48
C ASP A 662 -3.19 1.89 28.60
N GLY A 663 -3.27 1.40 27.35
CA GLY A 663 -4.36 1.70 26.42
C GLY A 663 -4.30 3.06 25.74
N HIS A 664 -3.21 3.83 25.90
CA HIS A 664 -3.13 5.19 25.38
C HIS A 664 -3.11 5.26 23.84
N ALA A 665 -2.46 4.30 23.18
CA ALA A 665 -2.31 4.35 21.73
C ALA A 665 -3.65 4.09 21.00
N GLU A 666 -4.58 3.32 21.59
CA GLU A 666 -5.95 3.19 21.08
C GLU A 666 -6.72 4.50 21.21
N GLN A 667 -6.65 5.15 22.38
CA GLN A 667 -7.31 6.44 22.62
C GLN A 667 -6.79 7.50 21.63
N PHE A 668 -5.48 7.53 21.40
CA PHE A 668 -4.87 8.39 20.38
C PHE A 668 -5.41 8.09 18.97
N ARG A 669 -5.56 6.80 18.64
CA ARG A 669 -6.03 6.33 17.33
C ARG A 669 -7.50 6.65 17.07
N GLU A 670 -8.34 6.64 18.10
CA GLU A 670 -9.75 7.05 18.02
C GLU A 670 -9.88 8.55 17.73
N ASN A 671 -9.00 9.35 18.33
CA ASN A 671 -8.97 10.81 18.16
C ASN A 671 -7.99 11.27 17.05
N LEU A 672 -7.63 10.39 16.12
CA LEU A 672 -6.73 10.70 15.01
C LEU A 672 -7.50 11.06 13.74
N GLU A 673 -7.22 12.23 13.18
CA GLU A 673 -7.68 12.64 11.85
C GLU A 673 -6.48 12.87 10.93
N ILE A 674 -6.54 12.29 9.72
CA ILE A 674 -5.54 12.53 8.68
C ILE A 674 -6.27 13.09 7.46
N ASN A 675 -6.09 14.38 7.20
CA ASN A 675 -6.77 15.12 6.14
C ASN A 675 -5.78 15.48 5.03
N PHE A 676 -6.22 15.36 3.78
CA PHE A 676 -5.46 15.80 2.62
C PHE A 676 -5.97 17.17 2.18
N HIS A 677 -5.03 18.05 1.80
CA HIS A 677 -5.31 19.35 1.23
C HIS A 677 -4.33 19.60 0.07
N HIS A 678 -4.84 20.13 -1.04
CA HIS A 678 -4.06 20.33 -2.25
C HIS A 678 -3.21 21.61 -2.14
N VAL A 679 -1.90 21.50 -2.38
CA VAL A 679 -1.01 22.65 -2.52
C VAL A 679 0.15 22.35 -3.46
N ASP A 680 0.52 23.31 -4.30
CA ASP A 680 1.73 23.29 -5.12
C ASP A 680 2.69 24.39 -4.67
N MET A 681 3.85 24.00 -4.14
CA MET A 681 4.87 24.95 -3.69
C MET A 681 5.47 25.78 -4.84
N ALA A 682 5.27 25.36 -6.09
CA ALA A 682 5.68 26.09 -7.29
C ALA A 682 4.66 27.13 -7.75
N SER A 683 3.53 27.31 -7.05
CA SER A 683 2.50 28.30 -7.38
C SER A 683 1.95 29.00 -6.14
N VAL A 684 2.24 30.30 -6.00
CA VAL A 684 1.81 31.16 -4.88
C VAL A 684 0.29 31.19 -4.74
N ARG A 685 -0.43 31.24 -5.86
CA ARG A 685 -1.91 31.22 -5.87
C ARG A 685 -2.48 30.00 -5.17
N THR A 686 -1.86 28.82 -5.37
CA THR A 686 -2.33 27.60 -4.70
C THR A 686 -2.04 27.60 -3.21
N ILE A 687 -1.00 28.33 -2.77
CA ILE A 687 -0.64 28.50 -1.35
C ILE A 687 -1.65 29.41 -0.65
N PHE A 688 -2.08 30.50 -1.29
CA PHE A 688 -3.16 31.35 -0.77
C PHE A 688 -4.48 30.61 -0.67
N ALA A 689 -4.89 29.91 -1.74
CA ALA A 689 -6.12 29.11 -1.72
C ALA A 689 -6.10 28.03 -0.61
N PHE A 690 -4.95 27.38 -0.41
CA PHE A 690 -4.74 26.45 0.69
C PHE A 690 -4.87 27.15 2.06
N GLY A 691 -4.30 28.34 2.22
CA GLY A 691 -4.39 29.13 3.45
C GLY A 691 -5.81 29.58 3.77
N ASP A 692 -6.60 29.96 2.77
CA ASP A 692 -8.01 30.30 2.92
C ASP A 692 -8.83 29.10 3.34
N GLU A 693 -8.61 27.95 2.69
CA GLU A 693 -9.27 26.69 3.03
C GLU A 693 -8.96 26.29 4.49
N LEU A 694 -7.69 26.39 4.91
CA LEU A 694 -7.31 26.07 6.29
C LEU A 694 -7.95 27.03 7.29
N SER A 695 -7.99 28.33 6.98
CA SER A 695 -8.56 29.36 7.85
C SER A 695 -10.07 29.20 8.04
N GLN A 696 -10.76 28.67 7.03
CA GLN A 696 -12.20 28.37 7.12
C GLN A 696 -12.47 27.06 7.87
N LYS A 697 -11.60 26.06 7.73
CA LYS A 697 -11.86 24.69 8.22
C LYS A 697 -11.32 24.42 9.62
N TYR A 698 -10.23 25.07 10.03
CA TYR A 698 -9.57 24.80 11.30
C TYR A 698 -9.45 26.07 12.15
N PRO A 699 -9.70 25.98 13.47
CA PRO A 699 -9.68 27.15 14.36
C PRO A 699 -8.28 27.70 14.60
N TYR A 700 -7.26 26.85 14.50
CA TYR A 700 -5.86 27.19 14.73
C TYR A 700 -4.94 26.18 14.06
N ILE A 701 -3.64 26.49 14.00
CA ILE A 701 -2.60 25.54 13.62
C ILE A 701 -1.53 25.59 14.71
N SER A 702 -1.11 24.41 15.17
CA SER A 702 -0.10 24.29 16.23
C SER A 702 1.32 24.17 15.66
N HIS A 703 1.48 23.41 14.56
CA HIS A 703 2.77 23.11 13.97
C HIS A 703 2.71 23.17 12.44
N LEU A 704 3.73 23.74 11.81
CA LEU A 704 3.95 23.69 10.37
C LEU A 704 5.32 23.08 10.09
N ILE A 705 5.37 22.00 9.31
CA ILE A 705 6.60 21.32 8.91
C ILE A 705 6.80 21.54 7.41
N CYS A 706 7.76 22.42 7.10
CA CYS A 706 8.17 22.82 5.76
C CYS A 706 9.18 21.81 5.20
N ASN A 707 8.68 20.70 4.66
CA ASN A 707 9.48 19.58 4.13
C ASN A 707 9.55 19.53 2.60
N ALA A 708 8.49 19.93 1.89
CA ALA A 708 8.40 19.81 0.44
C ALA A 708 9.63 20.41 -0.26
N GLY A 709 10.23 19.68 -1.19
CA GLY A 709 11.34 20.21 -1.95
C GLY A 709 11.41 19.63 -3.34
N ALA A 710 11.95 20.42 -4.26
CA ALA A 710 12.20 20.04 -5.64
C ALA A 710 13.66 20.33 -5.99
N ALA A 711 14.22 19.50 -6.85
CA ALA A 711 15.50 19.69 -7.48
C ALA A 711 15.40 19.17 -8.92
N PHE A 712 15.99 19.91 -9.86
CA PHE A 712 15.92 19.60 -11.29
C PHE A 712 17.24 18.98 -11.74
N TRP A 713 17.35 17.66 -11.63
CA TRP A 713 18.56 16.92 -11.95
C TRP A 713 18.73 16.69 -13.45
N LYS A 714 19.91 17.01 -13.98
CA LYS A 714 20.34 16.67 -15.34
C LYS A 714 20.91 15.25 -15.40
N GLY A 715 21.59 14.81 -14.33
CA GLY A 715 22.19 13.49 -14.26
C GLY A 715 23.29 13.41 -13.19
N VAL A 716 24.18 12.43 -13.36
CA VAL A 716 25.33 12.19 -12.48
C VAL A 716 26.60 12.17 -13.32
N ASP A 717 27.62 12.93 -12.90
CA ASP A 717 28.97 12.82 -13.44
C ASP A 717 29.66 11.57 -12.89
N LYS A 718 29.78 10.54 -13.73
CA LYS A 718 30.34 9.25 -13.34
C LYS A 718 31.84 9.32 -13.03
N LEU A 719 32.59 10.19 -13.73
CA LEU A 719 34.03 10.33 -13.51
C LEU A 719 34.29 11.03 -12.18
N LEU A 720 33.55 12.11 -11.92
CA LEU A 720 33.62 12.81 -10.64
C LEU A 720 33.12 11.93 -9.49
N ALA A 721 32.14 11.05 -9.72
CA ALA A 721 31.70 10.07 -8.73
C ALA A 721 32.79 9.06 -8.37
N ILE A 722 33.44 8.45 -9.38
CA ILE A 722 34.56 7.52 -9.15
C ILE A 722 35.71 8.24 -8.42
N HIS A 723 36.05 9.45 -8.86
CA HIS A 723 37.08 10.26 -8.23
C HIS A 723 36.76 10.60 -6.77
N ALA A 724 35.52 11.01 -6.47
CA ALA A 724 35.08 11.33 -5.11
C ALA A 724 35.11 10.09 -4.20
N ILE A 725 34.70 8.92 -4.70
CA ILE A 725 34.77 7.65 -3.95
C ILE A 725 36.24 7.27 -3.68
N ALA A 726 37.12 7.43 -4.68
CA ALA A 726 38.53 7.05 -4.55
C ALA A 726 39.32 7.99 -3.62
N THR A 727 39.02 9.29 -3.62
CA THR A 727 39.78 10.29 -2.86
C THR A 727 39.23 10.56 -1.46
N LYS A 728 37.90 10.65 -1.31
CA LYS A 728 37.24 11.01 -0.04
C LYS A 728 36.58 9.83 0.67
N GLY A 729 36.54 8.67 0.01
CA GLY A 729 35.91 7.45 0.52
C GLY A 729 34.40 7.38 0.24
N LEU A 730 33.87 6.16 0.37
CA LEU A 730 32.48 5.84 0.01
C LEU A 730 31.45 6.56 0.90
N SER A 731 31.71 6.68 2.20
CA SER A 731 30.80 7.33 3.14
C SER A 731 30.60 8.81 2.82
N HIS A 732 31.70 9.53 2.58
CA HIS A 732 31.66 10.94 2.20
C HIS A 732 30.97 11.13 0.84
N ALA A 733 31.34 10.32 -0.17
CA ALA A 733 30.79 10.43 -1.51
C ALA A 733 29.28 10.10 -1.62
N ILE A 734 28.71 9.36 -0.65
CA ILE A 734 27.26 9.10 -0.56
C ILE A 734 26.55 10.17 0.27
N THR A 735 27.19 10.69 1.32
CA THR A 735 26.58 11.67 2.24
C THR A 735 26.53 13.07 1.65
N LEU A 736 27.60 13.48 0.97
CA LEU A 736 27.73 14.77 0.28
C LEU A 736 28.22 14.53 -1.16
N PRO A 737 27.36 14.04 -2.06
CA PRO A 737 27.74 13.69 -3.43
C PRO A 737 28.07 14.92 -4.29
N PRO A 738 29.35 15.20 -4.61
CA PRO A 738 29.73 16.39 -5.39
C PRO A 738 29.43 16.25 -6.90
N TYR A 739 28.91 15.10 -7.32
CA TYR A 739 28.81 14.68 -8.73
C TYR A 739 27.38 14.76 -9.31
N LYS A 740 26.47 15.44 -8.61
CA LYS A 740 25.11 15.66 -9.10
C LYS A 740 25.08 16.85 -10.05
N LEU A 741 24.54 16.64 -11.25
CA LEU A 741 24.37 17.69 -12.24
C LEU A 741 22.93 18.22 -12.20
N GLN A 742 22.75 19.53 -12.17
CA GLN A 742 21.45 20.20 -12.15
C GLN A 742 21.21 21.00 -13.44
N TYR A 743 19.95 21.30 -13.74
CA TYR A 743 19.59 22.25 -14.78
C TYR A 743 19.69 23.68 -14.23
N THR A 744 20.31 24.57 -15.00
CA THR A 744 20.36 26.02 -14.73
C THR A 744 19.22 26.77 -15.42
N GLY A 745 18.82 27.91 -14.86
CA GLY A 745 17.81 28.78 -15.45
C GLY A 745 16.37 28.26 -15.46
N VAL A 746 16.03 27.23 -14.66
CA VAL A 746 14.67 26.68 -14.62
C VAL A 746 13.72 27.63 -13.91
N LYS A 747 12.65 28.05 -14.58
CA LYS A 747 11.59 28.91 -14.04
C LYS A 747 10.35 28.12 -13.61
N SER A 748 9.67 28.59 -12.58
CA SER A 748 8.36 28.10 -12.15
C SER A 748 7.23 28.69 -13.03
N ALA A 749 5.99 28.30 -12.74
CA ALA A 749 4.81 28.89 -13.37
C ALA A 749 4.63 30.38 -13.03
N ASP A 750 5.14 30.83 -11.87
CA ASP A 750 5.08 32.22 -11.43
C ASP A 750 6.28 33.05 -11.91
N GLY A 751 7.11 32.51 -12.83
CA GLY A 751 8.27 33.19 -13.41
C GLY A 751 9.53 33.25 -12.53
N LEU A 752 9.46 32.71 -11.31
CA LEU A 752 10.55 32.69 -10.32
C LEU A 752 11.49 31.48 -10.52
N GLY A 753 12.66 31.50 -9.88
CA GLY A 753 13.57 30.34 -9.87
C GLY A 753 12.86 29.09 -9.34
N ALA A 754 12.74 28.03 -10.13
CA ALA A 754 11.85 26.90 -9.81
C ALA A 754 12.28 26.14 -8.54
N THR A 755 13.57 25.84 -8.40
CA THR A 755 14.15 25.20 -7.21
C THR A 755 13.97 26.10 -5.98
N TRP A 756 14.30 27.38 -6.15
CA TRP A 756 14.22 28.40 -5.11
C TRP A 756 12.79 28.59 -4.60
N GLN A 757 11.82 28.73 -5.50
CA GLN A 757 10.42 28.91 -5.14
C GLN A 757 9.87 27.69 -4.39
N ASN A 758 10.12 26.47 -4.89
CA ASN A 758 9.62 25.25 -4.26
C ASN A 758 10.20 25.06 -2.85
N ASN A 759 11.48 25.37 -2.65
CA ASN A 759 12.19 25.06 -1.41
C ASN A 759 12.09 26.20 -0.37
N VAL A 760 12.17 27.46 -0.83
CA VAL A 760 12.29 28.66 0.00
C VAL A 760 11.00 29.47 0.00
N PHE A 761 10.69 30.13 -1.12
CA PHE A 761 9.66 31.17 -1.17
C PHE A 761 8.25 30.66 -0.94
N GLY A 762 7.91 29.48 -1.46
CA GLY A 762 6.61 28.86 -1.23
C GLY A 762 6.38 28.58 0.26
N HIS A 763 7.39 28.07 0.97
CA HIS A 763 7.30 27.85 2.41
C HIS A 763 7.24 29.16 3.20
N TYR A 764 8.00 30.18 2.79
CA TYR A 764 7.93 31.52 3.37
C TYR A 764 6.53 32.13 3.24
N THR A 765 5.97 32.08 2.04
CA THR A 765 4.60 32.54 1.74
C THR A 765 3.59 31.80 2.61
N MET A 766 3.68 30.47 2.70
CA MET A 766 2.79 29.66 3.53
C MET A 766 2.91 30.02 5.03
N HIS A 767 4.13 30.14 5.54
CA HIS A 767 4.39 30.56 6.92
C HIS A 767 3.77 31.94 7.22
N ARG A 768 4.00 32.91 6.32
CA ARG A 768 3.52 34.28 6.47
C ARG A 768 2.00 34.36 6.40
N TYR A 769 1.37 33.63 5.49
CA TYR A 769 -0.08 33.62 5.30
C TYR A 769 -0.82 32.91 6.45
N LEU A 770 -0.24 31.84 7.00
CA LEU A 770 -0.83 31.09 8.13
C LEU A 770 -0.54 31.71 9.50
N GLN A 771 0.22 32.82 9.56
CA GLN A 771 0.57 33.51 10.81
C GLN A 771 -0.63 33.83 11.71
N PRO A 772 -1.81 34.26 11.21
CA PRO A 772 -3.00 34.46 12.04
C PRO A 772 -3.49 33.19 12.76
N LEU A 773 -3.31 32.01 12.16
CA LEU A 773 -3.72 30.74 12.76
C LEU A 773 -2.75 30.29 13.87
N PHE A 774 -1.45 30.54 13.71
CA PHE A 774 -0.47 30.35 14.79
C PHE A 774 -0.74 31.32 15.96
N ALA A 775 -1.06 32.58 15.65
CA ALA A 775 -1.42 33.57 16.67
C ALA A 775 -2.71 33.19 17.41
N SER A 776 -3.65 32.53 16.74
CA SER A 776 -4.88 32.03 17.37
C SER A 776 -4.60 30.87 18.32
N TYR A 777 -3.71 29.94 17.94
CA TYR A 777 -3.21 28.89 18.86
C TYR A 777 -2.56 29.48 20.12
N ALA A 778 -1.68 30.48 19.93
CA ALA A 778 -0.99 31.16 21.02
C ALA A 778 -1.94 31.89 21.96
N ARG A 779 -2.97 32.54 21.43
CA ARG A 779 -4.01 33.20 22.25
C ARG A 779 -4.86 32.19 23.03
N GLN A 780 -5.19 31.05 22.44
CA GLN A 780 -6.12 30.09 23.03
C GLN A 780 -5.47 29.22 24.11
N PHE A 781 -4.22 28.80 23.93
CA PHE A 781 -3.56 27.83 24.81
C PHE A 781 -2.32 28.38 25.52
N SER A 782 -2.04 29.68 25.37
CA SER A 782 -0.82 30.32 25.88
C SER A 782 0.46 29.60 25.43
N ARG A 783 0.41 28.96 24.25
CA ARG A 783 1.50 28.18 23.66
C ARG A 783 1.86 28.68 22.28
N PRO A 784 3.13 28.91 21.98
CA PRO A 784 3.56 29.33 20.65
C PRO A 784 3.23 28.28 19.57
N GLY A 785 2.86 28.75 18.39
CA GLY A 785 2.87 27.90 17.19
C GLY A 785 4.32 27.62 16.77
N ARG A 786 4.61 26.39 16.35
CA ARG A 786 5.98 25.98 15.96
C ARG A 786 6.10 25.81 14.45
N VAL A 787 7.21 26.28 13.88
CA VAL A 787 7.47 26.20 12.44
C VAL A 787 8.81 25.54 12.21
N ILE A 788 8.79 24.34 11.64
CA ILE A 788 9.95 23.48 11.45
C ILE A 788 10.37 23.53 9.99
N TRP A 789 11.53 24.12 9.74
CA TRP A 789 12.11 24.25 8.40
C TRP A 789 13.04 23.08 8.08
N MET A 790 12.77 22.35 6.98
CA MET A 790 13.59 21.21 6.56
C MET A 790 14.61 21.58 5.48
N SER A 791 15.85 21.75 5.94
CA SER A 791 17.02 21.92 5.07
C SER A 791 17.54 20.55 4.54
N SER A 792 18.80 20.47 4.11
CA SER A 792 19.53 19.25 3.75
C SER A 792 20.93 19.23 4.38
N LEU A 793 21.53 18.06 4.60
CA LEU A 793 22.98 17.96 4.88
C LEU A 793 23.81 18.53 3.71
N GLU A 794 23.22 18.62 2.52
CA GLU A 794 23.89 19.17 1.35
C GLU A 794 23.80 20.71 1.27
N ALA A 795 23.28 21.38 2.30
CA ALA A 795 23.29 22.84 2.35
C ALA A 795 24.73 23.36 2.37
N GLN A 796 25.10 24.11 1.34
CA GLN A 796 26.41 24.72 1.17
C GLN A 796 26.24 26.21 0.87
N PRO A 797 27.21 27.07 1.25
CA PRO A 797 27.19 28.51 0.94
C PRO A 797 27.48 28.79 -0.55
N TRP A 798 26.80 28.07 -1.46
CA TRP A 798 26.79 28.32 -2.90
C TRP A 798 25.65 29.29 -3.24
N TYR A 799 25.70 30.45 -2.60
CA TYR A 799 24.74 31.54 -2.73
C TYR A 799 25.50 32.81 -3.12
N ASP A 800 24.95 33.52 -4.10
CA ASP A 800 25.41 34.83 -4.53
C ASP A 800 24.26 35.81 -4.28
N GLU A 801 24.54 36.94 -3.64
CA GLU A 801 23.54 37.96 -3.32
C GLU A 801 22.85 38.51 -4.58
N ASP A 802 23.60 38.63 -5.68
CA ASP A 802 23.09 39.14 -6.96
C ASP A 802 22.22 38.10 -7.70
N ASP A 803 22.33 36.82 -7.36
CA ASP A 803 21.53 35.71 -7.92
C ASP A 803 20.72 35.01 -6.82
N TRP A 804 20.00 35.80 -6.02
CA TRP A 804 19.27 35.28 -4.87
C TRP A 804 18.15 34.28 -5.20
N GLN A 805 17.64 34.28 -6.43
CA GLN A 805 16.69 33.27 -6.94
C GLN A 805 17.38 32.01 -7.51
N LEU A 806 18.71 31.97 -7.53
CA LEU A 806 19.53 30.82 -7.92
C LEU A 806 19.32 30.41 -9.39
N PHE A 807 19.26 31.37 -10.31
CA PHE A 807 19.09 31.13 -11.74
C PHE A 807 20.38 30.73 -12.45
N LYS A 808 21.49 31.41 -12.10
CA LYS A 808 22.79 31.30 -12.77
C LYS A 808 23.64 30.19 -12.17
N THR A 809 23.43 29.84 -10.90
CA THR A 809 24.19 28.80 -10.21
C THR A 809 23.87 27.38 -10.70
N ASP A 810 24.92 26.57 -10.92
CA ASP A 810 24.82 25.13 -11.20
C ASP A 810 24.40 24.31 -9.96
N HIS A 811 24.28 24.94 -8.79
CA HIS A 811 24.00 24.30 -7.51
C HIS A 811 22.74 24.86 -6.82
N SER A 812 21.68 25.08 -7.61
CA SER A 812 20.43 25.69 -7.13
C SER A 812 19.79 24.96 -5.93
N TYR A 813 19.91 23.64 -5.84
CA TYR A 813 19.34 22.87 -4.72
C TYR A 813 20.10 23.14 -3.41
N GLU A 814 21.41 22.95 -3.40
CA GLU A 814 22.27 23.14 -2.23
C GLU A 814 22.22 24.59 -1.73
N GLY A 815 22.28 25.56 -2.66
CA GLY A 815 22.12 26.99 -2.35
C GLY A 815 20.74 27.29 -1.74
N SER A 816 19.65 26.72 -2.27
CA SER A 816 18.31 26.94 -1.72
C SER A 816 18.16 26.35 -0.32
N LYS A 817 18.82 25.22 -0.03
CA LYS A 817 18.81 24.61 1.31
C LYS A 817 19.64 25.42 2.31
N TYR A 818 20.73 26.04 1.88
CA TYR A 818 21.49 26.97 2.70
C TYR A 818 20.70 28.25 3.01
N GLN A 819 19.99 28.81 2.02
CA GLN A 819 19.07 29.93 2.23
C GLN A 819 17.96 29.62 3.25
N ILE A 820 17.44 28.38 3.29
CA ILE A 820 16.51 27.95 4.34
C ILE A 820 17.18 28.02 5.72
N ASP A 821 18.44 27.57 5.85
CA ASP A 821 19.18 27.62 7.11
C ASP A 821 19.36 29.07 7.58
N LEU A 822 19.67 30.01 6.67
CA LEU A 822 19.78 31.44 6.96
C LEU A 822 18.44 32.06 7.42
N ILE A 823 17.37 31.87 6.64
CA ILE A 823 16.04 32.42 6.94
C ILE A 823 15.52 31.86 8.27
N ALA A 824 15.59 30.54 8.46
CA ALA A 824 15.09 29.90 9.67
C ALA A 824 15.83 30.39 10.92
N SER A 825 17.15 30.56 10.83
CA SER A 825 18.00 31.05 11.92
C SER A 825 17.69 32.50 12.28
N LYS A 826 17.57 33.38 11.28
CA LYS A 826 17.24 34.79 11.50
C LYS A 826 15.83 34.97 12.05
N LEU A 827 14.85 34.22 11.53
CA LEU A 827 13.49 34.23 12.05
C LEU A 827 13.43 33.71 13.50
N ALA A 828 14.19 32.66 13.82
CA ALA A 828 14.30 32.17 15.19
C ALA A 828 14.91 33.22 16.14
N LYS A 829 15.98 33.91 15.71
CA LYS A 829 16.59 35.03 16.45
C LYS A 829 15.58 36.17 16.70
N ARG A 830 14.88 36.64 15.66
CA ARG A 830 13.81 37.66 15.77
C ARG A 830 12.70 37.23 16.73
N SER A 831 12.39 35.95 16.75
CA SER A 831 11.31 35.37 17.59
C SER A 831 11.71 35.29 19.07
N LEU A 832 12.98 34.93 19.34
CA LEU A 832 13.56 34.95 20.68
C LEU A 832 13.56 36.36 21.28
N GLU A 833 13.91 37.36 20.46
CA GLU A 833 13.88 38.79 20.83
C GLU A 833 12.44 39.30 21.05
N ALA A 834 11.45 38.76 20.33
CA ALA A 834 10.05 39.14 20.40
C ALA A 834 9.18 38.36 21.40
N LYS A 835 9.74 37.42 22.18
CA LYS A 835 9.01 36.51 23.10
C LYS A 835 7.90 35.68 22.44
N VAL A 836 8.04 35.35 21.16
CA VAL A 836 7.15 34.44 20.41
C VAL A 836 7.99 33.23 19.99
N SER A 837 7.52 31.99 20.21
CA SER A 837 8.41 30.82 20.06
C SER A 837 8.34 30.20 18.67
N ILE A 838 9.14 30.72 17.75
CA ILE A 838 9.46 30.02 16.51
C ILE A 838 10.67 29.12 16.79
N LEU A 839 10.42 27.81 17.02
CA LEU A 839 11.46 26.81 17.18
C LEU A 839 11.89 26.28 15.81
N ALA A 840 13.13 26.57 15.39
CA ALA A 840 13.70 26.08 14.15
C ALA A 840 14.52 24.78 14.34
N VAL A 841 14.47 23.94 13.28
CA VAL A 841 15.35 22.81 12.88
C VAL A 841 15.10 21.44 13.56
N PRO A 842 14.95 20.28 12.84
CA PRO A 842 16.04 19.64 12.08
C PRO A 842 15.86 18.77 10.81
N THR A 843 16.92 18.79 9.99
CA THR A 843 17.22 18.10 8.72
C THR A 843 17.15 16.58 8.64
N SER A 844 17.07 16.13 7.37
CA SER A 844 16.98 14.77 6.79
C SER A 844 17.87 13.64 7.35
N LEU A 845 17.33 12.43 7.26
CA LEU A 845 17.88 11.12 7.62
C LEU A 845 19.07 10.67 6.75
N LEU A 846 20.11 10.19 7.46
CA LEU A 846 21.30 9.43 7.03
C LEU A 846 22.61 10.23 6.96
N GLY A 847 23.21 10.42 8.14
CA GLY A 847 24.66 10.36 8.32
C GLY A 847 25.04 9.05 9.03
N PHE A 848 26.13 8.40 8.63
CA PHE A 848 26.74 7.29 9.39
C PHE A 848 27.83 7.86 10.30
N ALA A 849 27.69 7.73 11.63
CA ALA A 849 28.70 8.17 12.60
C ALA A 849 29.37 6.99 13.34
N HIS A 850 30.62 7.22 13.75
CA HIS A 850 31.44 6.31 14.55
C HIS A 850 31.11 6.39 16.05
N ILE A 851 31.32 5.25 16.72
CA ILE A 851 31.25 4.89 18.16
C ILE A 851 31.06 6.05 19.17
N ARG A 852 30.03 5.92 20.02
CA ARG A 852 29.80 6.73 21.23
C ARG A 852 30.91 6.49 22.27
N SER A 853 31.64 7.53 22.64
CA SER A 853 32.41 7.56 23.89
C SER A 853 31.43 7.81 25.05
N SER A 854 31.66 7.19 26.21
CA SER A 854 30.75 7.25 27.37
C SER A 854 30.63 8.63 28.04
N SER A 855 31.19 9.69 27.45
CA SER A 855 31.24 11.05 28.01
C SER A 855 31.11 12.20 26.99
N SER A 856 30.53 12.01 25.79
CA SER A 856 30.45 13.06 24.76
C SER A 856 29.33 14.08 24.98
N THR A 857 29.63 15.36 24.72
CA THR A 857 28.62 16.42 24.53
C THR A 857 27.98 16.30 23.14
N LEU A 858 26.82 16.94 22.92
CA LEU A 858 26.13 16.96 21.61
C LEU A 858 27.03 17.41 20.45
N TRP A 859 27.99 18.29 20.75
CA TRP A 859 28.98 18.78 19.80
C TRP A 859 30.00 17.71 19.39
N ASP A 860 30.43 16.87 20.33
CA ASP A 860 31.45 15.85 20.04
C ASP A 860 30.91 14.76 19.11
N ASP A 861 29.62 14.43 19.22
CA ASP A 861 28.92 13.49 18.33
C ASP A 861 28.75 14.05 16.90
N SER A 862 28.87 15.38 16.73
CA SER A 862 28.72 16.08 15.44
C SER A 862 30.02 16.25 14.66
N LEU A 863 31.19 16.17 15.33
CA LEU A 863 32.52 16.42 14.74
C LEU A 863 32.81 15.59 13.47
N PRO A 864 32.47 14.28 13.39
CA PRO A 864 32.72 13.50 12.18
C PRO A 864 31.92 14.00 10.97
N THR A 865 30.71 14.52 11.20
CA THR A 865 29.87 15.09 10.14
C THR A 865 30.40 16.46 9.74
N MET A 866 30.80 17.29 10.72
CA MET A 866 31.42 18.60 10.49
C MET A 866 32.73 18.52 9.70
N GLY A 867 33.54 17.50 9.93
CA GLY A 867 34.77 17.25 9.18
C GLY A 867 34.57 16.94 7.69
N MET A 868 33.32 16.72 7.24
CA MET A 868 33.02 16.55 5.81
C MET A 868 32.92 17.90 5.07
N TYR A 869 32.70 19.01 5.78
CA TYR A 869 32.56 20.32 5.14
C TYR A 869 33.90 21.07 5.15
N PRO A 870 34.26 21.78 4.07
CA PRO A 870 35.54 22.51 3.99
C PRO A 870 35.82 23.45 5.17
N LYS A 871 34.80 24.12 5.71
CA LYS A 871 34.88 25.02 6.89
C LYS A 871 34.07 24.53 8.11
N GLY A 872 33.52 23.31 8.08
CA GLY A 872 32.57 22.85 9.11
C GLY A 872 33.16 22.76 10.52
N LEU A 873 34.41 22.31 10.65
CA LEU A 873 35.10 22.26 11.95
C LEU A 873 35.34 23.66 12.54
N GLN A 874 35.65 24.65 11.70
CA GLN A 874 35.84 26.04 12.12
C GLN A 874 34.50 26.65 12.58
N SER A 875 33.43 26.46 11.80
CA SER A 875 32.08 26.93 12.19
C SER A 875 31.59 26.28 13.48
N ALA A 876 31.91 25.00 13.72
CA ALA A 876 31.59 24.31 14.97
C ALA A 876 32.36 24.87 16.17
N GLN A 877 33.65 25.17 16.02
CA GLN A 877 34.45 25.80 17.07
C GLN A 877 33.93 27.21 17.42
N MET A 878 33.60 28.03 16.41
CA MET A 878 33.02 29.37 16.60
C MET A 878 31.67 29.29 17.31
N SER A 879 30.79 28.39 16.85
CA SER A 879 29.47 28.19 17.45
C SER A 879 29.55 27.72 18.90
N LYS A 880 30.46 26.79 19.22
CA LYS A 880 30.71 26.35 20.60
C LYS A 880 31.22 27.50 21.48
N ALA A 881 32.14 28.32 20.97
CA ALA A 881 32.64 29.49 21.69
C ALA A 881 31.56 30.57 21.88
N ALA A 882 30.61 30.71 20.95
CA ALA A 882 29.46 31.60 21.07
C ALA A 882 28.45 31.09 22.11
N GLU A 883 28.18 29.79 22.14
CA GLU A 883 27.31 29.14 23.14
C GLU A 883 27.88 29.31 24.56
N GLU A 884 29.19 29.10 24.76
CA GLU A 884 29.88 29.30 26.04
C GLU A 884 29.78 30.76 26.54
N LYS A 885 29.64 31.73 25.63
CA LYS A 885 29.41 33.15 25.93
C LYS A 885 27.94 33.50 26.15
N GLY A 886 27.02 32.53 26.03
CA GLY A 886 25.57 32.74 26.11
C GLY A 886 24.97 33.49 24.93
N ALA A 887 25.67 33.57 23.79
CA ALA A 887 25.16 34.17 22.57
C ALA A 887 24.20 33.22 21.84
N PHE A 888 23.34 33.78 20.99
CA PHE A 888 22.45 32.96 20.14
C PHE A 888 23.28 32.16 19.13
N VAL A 889 23.13 30.84 19.15
CA VAL A 889 23.78 29.93 18.21
C VAL A 889 22.72 29.25 17.36
N PRO A 890 22.73 29.46 16.03
CA PRO A 890 21.81 28.76 15.15
C PRO A 890 22.25 27.31 14.99
N LEU A 891 21.43 26.42 15.54
CA LEU A 891 21.65 24.99 15.51
C LEU A 891 20.67 24.31 14.54
N LYS A 892 21.22 23.35 13.82
CA LYS A 892 20.54 22.47 12.91
C LYS A 892 20.67 21.04 13.37
N PHE A 893 19.59 20.41 13.83
CA PHE A 893 19.69 18.99 14.18
C PHE A 893 19.63 18.09 12.94
N SER A 894 20.05 16.85 13.09
CA SER A 894 20.01 15.81 12.07
C SER A 894 19.82 14.46 12.75
N SER A 895 19.04 13.57 12.16
CA SER A 895 18.99 12.18 12.61
C SER A 895 20.15 11.38 12.02
N VAL A 896 20.87 10.65 12.86
CA VAL A 896 22.04 9.84 12.52
C VAL A 896 21.81 8.43 13.06
N THR A 897 22.17 7.42 12.28
CA THR A 897 22.13 6.04 12.74
C THR A 897 23.55 5.58 12.97
N ASP A 898 23.84 5.08 14.17
CA ASP A 898 25.15 4.51 14.47
C ASP A 898 25.37 3.19 13.71
N ARG A 899 26.61 2.69 13.69
CA ARG A 899 26.94 1.41 13.04
C ARG A 899 26.17 0.20 13.60
N ARG A 900 25.55 0.32 14.77
CA ARG A 900 24.75 -0.73 15.43
C ARG A 900 23.25 -0.57 15.15
N GLY A 901 22.86 0.35 14.27
CA GLY A 901 21.47 0.58 13.90
C GLY A 901 20.66 1.38 14.93
N ARG A 902 21.32 2.09 15.85
CA ARG A 902 20.64 2.95 16.83
C ARG A 902 20.50 4.36 16.27
N ASP A 903 19.27 4.87 16.32
CA ASP A 903 18.97 6.25 15.91
C ASP A 903 19.37 7.24 17.01
N LEU A 904 19.99 8.35 16.59
CA LEU A 904 20.51 9.42 17.42
C LEU A 904 20.17 10.77 16.76
N VAL A 905 20.12 11.83 17.57
CA VAL A 905 19.97 13.20 17.09
C VAL A 905 21.30 13.93 17.28
N ASN A 906 21.88 14.41 16.19
CA ASN A 906 23.06 15.26 16.18
C ASN A 906 22.64 16.73 16.04
N ALA A 907 23.39 17.67 16.61
CA ALA A 907 23.30 19.10 16.28
C ALA A 907 24.48 19.53 15.43
N LEU A 908 24.21 20.36 14.43
CA LEU A 908 25.15 20.92 13.47
C LEU A 908 24.99 22.45 13.53
N PRO A 909 26.07 23.24 13.53
CA PRO A 909 25.94 24.68 13.37
C PRO A 909 25.49 25.00 11.94
N VAL A 910 24.84 26.16 11.75
CA VAL A 910 24.69 26.72 10.40
C VAL A 910 26.07 27.19 9.93
N LEU A 911 26.52 26.67 8.79
CA LEU A 911 27.83 26.96 8.23
C LEU A 911 27.96 28.47 8.00
N GLU A 912 29.06 29.06 8.49
CA GLU A 912 29.43 30.46 8.23
C GLU A 912 28.35 31.49 8.64
N TRP A 913 27.49 31.17 9.63
CA TRP A 913 26.40 32.06 10.06
C TRP A 913 26.83 33.50 10.40
N GLU A 914 27.94 33.66 11.12
CA GLU A 914 28.43 34.99 11.52
C GLU A 914 28.86 35.85 10.30
N GLU A 915 29.34 35.21 9.22
CA GLU A 915 29.75 35.88 7.98
C GLU A 915 28.52 36.34 7.18
N HIS A 916 27.47 35.50 7.13
CA HIS A 916 26.29 35.69 6.28
C HIS A 916 25.03 36.19 7.03
N GLU A 917 25.14 36.66 8.28
CA GLU A 917 23.98 37.13 9.04
C GLU A 917 23.26 38.30 8.35
N LYS A 918 24.00 39.25 7.77
CA LYS A 918 23.43 40.40 7.06
C LYS A 918 22.70 39.99 5.78
N GLU A 919 23.18 38.96 5.12
CA GLU A 919 22.54 38.40 3.91
C GLU A 919 21.19 37.77 4.24
N SER A 920 21.08 37.09 5.38
CA SER A 920 19.82 36.51 5.85
C SER A 920 18.70 37.55 6.00
N GLU A 921 19.05 38.77 6.41
CA GLU A 921 18.11 39.89 6.57
C GLU A 921 17.63 40.40 5.22
N ARG A 922 18.55 40.63 4.28
CA ARG A 922 18.23 41.03 2.90
C ARG A 922 17.34 40.01 2.20
N LEU A 923 17.63 38.72 2.39
CA LEU A 923 16.86 37.63 1.77
C LEU A 923 15.43 37.57 2.34
N ILE A 924 15.25 37.80 3.63
CA ILE A 924 13.91 37.92 4.23
C ILE A 924 13.17 39.13 3.67
N ASP A 925 13.84 40.27 3.52
CA ASP A 925 13.23 41.48 2.97
C ASP A 925 12.81 41.29 1.49
N GLN A 926 13.62 40.57 0.70
CA GLN A 926 13.26 40.17 -0.66
C GLN A 926 12.04 39.23 -0.68
N CYS A 927 11.99 38.24 0.22
CA CYS A 927 10.84 37.35 0.34
C CYS A 927 9.57 38.10 0.78
N GLU A 928 9.66 39.02 1.75
CA GLU A 928 8.51 39.82 2.18
C GLU A 928 8.05 40.78 1.07
N SER A 929 8.98 41.43 0.35
CA SER A 929 8.66 42.30 -0.79
C SER A 929 7.89 41.54 -1.88
N LEU A 930 8.40 40.38 -2.30
CA LEU A 930 7.70 39.51 -3.25
C LEU A 930 6.34 39.05 -2.72
N TYR A 931 6.27 38.61 -1.46
CA TYR A 931 5.01 38.18 -0.85
C TYR A 931 3.96 39.29 -0.91
N GLN A 932 4.32 40.53 -0.59
CA GLN A 932 3.42 41.68 -0.65
C GLN A 932 2.98 42.00 -2.08
N GLN A 933 3.87 41.85 -3.07
CA GLN A 933 3.52 41.99 -4.49
C GLN A 933 2.48 40.95 -4.93
N PHE A 934 2.70 39.67 -4.63
CA PHE A 934 1.74 38.61 -4.94
C PHE A 934 0.42 38.77 -4.20
N LEU A 935 0.45 39.20 -2.93
CA LEU A 935 -0.77 39.45 -2.14
C LEU A 935 -1.59 40.62 -2.72
N LYS A 936 -0.91 41.69 -3.17
CA LYS A 936 -1.57 42.78 -3.90
C LYS A 936 -2.16 42.32 -5.24
N ALA A 937 -1.44 41.51 -6.00
CA ALA A 937 -1.93 40.98 -7.27
C ALA A 937 -3.19 40.11 -7.08
N GLU A 938 -3.22 39.25 -6.05
CA GLU A 938 -4.40 38.40 -5.75
C GLU A 938 -5.62 39.24 -5.31
N THR A 939 -5.40 40.30 -4.51
CA THR A 939 -6.50 41.16 -4.02
C THR A 939 -7.05 42.11 -5.08
N THR A 940 -6.23 42.51 -6.06
CA THR A 940 -6.62 43.45 -7.13
C THR A 940 -7.07 42.77 -8.42
N GLY A 941 -6.83 41.46 -8.58
CA GLY A 941 -7.20 40.69 -9.77
C GLY A 941 -6.40 41.05 -11.04
N LYS A 942 -5.33 41.83 -10.93
CA LYS A 942 -4.41 42.19 -12.03
C LYS A 942 -3.04 41.55 -11.78
N SER A 943 -2.56 40.75 -12.72
CA SER A 943 -1.18 40.23 -12.71
C SER A 943 -0.22 41.32 -13.22
N GLU A 944 0.32 42.14 -12.32
CA GLU A 944 1.40 43.11 -12.63
C GLU A 944 2.80 42.43 -12.62
N LEU A 945 2.96 41.30 -13.28
CA LEU A 945 4.26 40.58 -13.36
C LEU A 945 4.87 40.55 -14.77
N ASP A 946 4.41 41.45 -15.65
CA ASP A 946 4.89 41.56 -17.04
C ASP A 946 5.86 42.75 -17.28
N ASP A 947 6.40 43.38 -16.23
CA ASP A 947 7.48 44.39 -16.34
C ASP A 947 8.84 43.90 -15.84
#